data_AF-A0A9D4HTX0-F1
#
_entry.id   AF-A0A9D4HTX0-F1
#
_cell.length_a   1.000
_cell.length_b   1.000
_cell.length_c   1.000
_cell.angle_alpha   90.00
_cell.angle_beta   90.00
_cell.angle_gamma   90.00
#
_symmetry.space_group_name_H-M   'P 1'
#
loop_
_entity.id
_entity.type
_entity.pdbx_description
1 polymer ?
#
loop_
_entity_poly.entity_id
_entity_poly.type
_entity_poly.pdbx_seq_one_letter_code
_entity_poly.pdbx_strand_id
1 'polypeptide(L)'
;MASIGYVVTFLLSCLLHQSLCYQSYFQDIPTNVLQRHIKFSRHQPFCVVFRQAEEGSKLEKVMYDLWQAKNKAGNFTQWQVNAFNPYVSKMPPNNERPDSLPAMRCYLGETSSYQYQGRHKKSLVKEWLGRLASLFAEQSAEVNQEAIEIAQRSHDILLLAFPDGPRHHQVEDMIYGIARELDSCKAMAVHLNSNEVVALRHKYAVNRYPSVVVIHNKVINSSIHETSQVFTGHEVDRHVIKVYIEARSIGVPYLNFDELESMITISKTGEEMTPVLVCFYAHWGKDVHTYLHAYNETVNSYTQDGVLVKFGLVDLVRESSKKIATRYLKSGAMKYIPFLVLFHTDSTGKLQAIPLHVGRPFPWVMYEPLSELGIGVIERAGIRKYAEPWGTLGPDQFCSLQEGPNGTLCTVGNHNETDNIPYIRPAVMKPVRVIDKPVIKEAIKEKKWHDIFDTDSLERKLDVHAGIPVVTLDTWANIVEKSHAPRHVFYPAGKWAGEVAKVSLVVFIMSDCGNCRRNNQTFKDIHTAISHIDGGAMYYVNCTEERTLCSKQHVRGFPTIAAYRGLGWLETKSCMTEKSRAKFSKSVRVDYHGVIRTGAVLDWFSRIADNAVTNLQSGGQPPTFKEKDIQLIAMVTASTTPVARVMGYECLRLMCERLFSIIDCFSFSFSDEGVLGEEASHMSVTRVEMKRRDGVHVVLMEQGRSLADTLENTENNDLHRFHVSHSYKLNETQLCEDDIGVCTDVITEFILDHSRLPITQLTSDTFHTSTSFFKDDKLPILIALGYKENITDSAVFRKNLEEVAYEMYSQIVVMTLDVSKYSVWATQFVPHLYGHTRVYPFLHDVGQIALSTVQTAAVEEALFQEKVVAD
;
A
#
# COMPACT_ATOMS: atom_id res chain seq x y z
N MET A 1 78.40 14.06 5.82
CA MET A 1 77.94 15.46 5.67
C MET A 1 76.77 15.56 4.69
N ALA A 2 75.63 14.91 4.95
CA ALA A 2 74.43 15.02 4.10
C ALA A 2 73.14 14.65 4.84
N SER A 3 73.00 15.02 6.11
CA SER A 3 71.79 14.71 6.90
C SER A 3 71.39 15.83 7.88
N ILE A 4 72.00 17.01 7.76
CA ILE A 4 71.70 18.19 8.61
C ILE A 4 71.03 19.31 7.79
N GLY A 5 70.97 19.19 6.46
CA GLY A 5 70.49 20.24 5.55
C GLY A 5 68.97 20.37 5.38
N TYR A 6 68.16 19.43 5.86
CA TYR A 6 66.70 19.44 5.63
C TYR A 6 65.87 19.86 6.86
N VAL A 7 66.44 19.87 8.06
CA VAL A 7 65.72 20.28 9.29
C VAL A 7 65.83 21.80 9.52
N VAL A 8 66.84 22.46 8.95
CA VAL A 8 67.07 23.90 9.13
C VAL A 8 66.24 24.77 8.17
N THR A 9 65.81 24.23 7.03
CA THR A 9 64.99 24.96 6.05
C THR A 9 63.51 25.03 6.38
N PHE A 10 62.98 24.12 7.21
CA PHE A 10 61.58 24.16 7.66
C PHE A 10 61.37 25.01 8.92
N LEU A 11 62.40 25.16 9.76
CA LEU A 11 62.32 26.00 10.96
C LEU A 11 62.61 27.49 10.68
N LEU A 12 63.29 27.83 9.58
CA LEU A 12 63.55 29.22 9.20
C LEU A 12 62.42 29.90 8.40
N SER A 13 61.51 29.15 7.77
CA SER A 13 60.37 29.74 7.05
C SER A 13 59.25 30.23 7.98
N CYS A 14 59.18 29.72 9.21
CA CYS A 14 58.22 30.19 10.23
C CYS A 14 58.70 31.45 11.02
N LEU A 15 59.96 31.85 10.90
CA LEU A 15 60.50 33.00 11.66
C LEU A 15 60.46 34.33 10.90
N LEU A 16 60.10 34.33 9.62
CA LEU A 16 60.17 35.53 8.76
C LEU A 16 58.84 36.02 8.18
N HIS A 17 57.72 35.35 8.45
CA HIS A 17 56.37 35.88 8.15
C HIS A 17 55.46 35.65 9.35
N GLN A 18 54.91 36.74 9.92
CA GLN A 18 53.82 36.69 10.90
C GLN A 18 52.51 36.22 10.24
N SER A 19 52.48 35.01 9.69
CA SER A 19 51.22 34.31 9.40
C SER A 19 50.95 33.33 10.55
N LEU A 20 49.88 33.62 11.29
CA LEU A 20 49.31 32.74 12.30
C LEU A 20 49.05 31.34 11.69
N CYS A 21 49.92 30.37 11.96
CA CYS A 21 49.61 28.97 11.73
C CYS A 21 48.46 28.56 12.68
N TYR A 22 47.23 28.45 12.17
CA TYR A 22 46.08 27.99 12.94
C TYR A 22 46.13 26.48 13.14
N GLN A 23 46.64 26.06 14.29
CA GLN A 23 46.66 24.66 14.72
C GLN A 23 45.23 24.07 14.79
N SER A 24 45.02 22.89 14.21
CA SER A 24 43.79 22.10 14.38
C SER A 24 43.71 21.55 15.81
N TYR A 25 42.53 21.65 16.44
CA TYR A 25 42.34 21.30 17.85
C TYR A 25 41.65 19.95 18.05
N PHE A 26 40.86 19.49 17.07
CA PHE A 26 40.22 18.17 17.07
C PHE A 26 40.53 17.40 15.79
N GLN A 27 40.66 16.07 15.90
CA GLN A 27 40.82 15.19 14.74
C GLN A 27 39.49 15.04 13.98
N ASP A 28 39.57 15.06 12.64
CA ASP A 28 38.43 14.73 11.78
C ASP A 28 38.05 13.26 11.92
N ILE A 29 36.76 13.02 12.16
CA ILE A 29 36.20 11.67 12.17
C ILE A 29 35.55 11.32 10.82
N PRO A 30 35.64 10.06 10.37
CA PRO A 30 34.94 9.60 9.17
C PRO A 30 33.43 9.45 9.40
N THR A 31 32.66 9.39 8.30
CA THR A 31 31.18 9.34 8.31
C THR A 31 30.59 8.24 9.20
N ASN A 32 31.16 7.04 9.18
CA ASN A 32 30.71 5.90 10.00
C ASN A 32 30.89 6.15 11.51
N VAL A 33 31.98 6.81 11.88
CA VAL A 33 32.25 7.18 13.29
C VAL A 33 31.32 8.29 13.72
N LEU A 34 31.08 9.30 12.87
CA LEU A 34 30.09 10.35 13.13
C LEU A 34 28.69 9.75 13.36
N GLN A 35 28.23 8.87 12.46
CA GLN A 35 26.93 8.21 12.58
C GLN A 35 26.82 7.39 13.87
N ARG A 36 27.90 6.69 14.25
CA ARG A 36 27.96 5.94 15.50
C ARG A 36 27.78 6.86 16.71
N HIS A 37 28.54 7.95 16.80
CA HIS A 37 28.43 8.89 17.93
C HIS A 37 27.05 9.55 18.00
N ILE A 38 26.45 9.91 16.87
CA ILE A 38 25.07 10.44 16.82
C ILE A 38 24.10 9.41 17.41
N LYS A 39 24.19 8.13 17.02
CA LYS A 39 23.32 7.06 17.53
C LYS A 39 23.43 6.85 19.04
N PHE A 40 24.63 6.92 19.60
CA PHE A 40 24.86 6.74 21.04
C PHE A 40 24.63 8.02 21.87
N SER A 41 24.33 9.15 21.23
CA SER A 41 24.31 10.46 21.87
C SER A 41 23.25 10.65 22.97
N ARG A 42 22.24 9.76 23.02
CA ARG A 42 21.23 9.69 24.09
C ARG A 42 21.79 9.25 25.43
N HIS A 43 22.86 8.45 25.45
CA HIS A 43 23.54 8.05 26.69
C HIS A 43 24.89 8.73 26.86
N GLN A 44 25.48 9.21 25.76
CA GLN A 44 26.76 9.90 25.76
C GLN A 44 26.73 11.13 24.85
N PRO A 45 26.43 12.34 25.38
CA PRO A 45 26.28 13.56 24.59
C PRO A 45 27.47 13.80 23.67
N PHE A 46 27.18 14.18 22.43
CA PHE A 46 28.19 14.31 21.39
C PHE A 46 28.11 15.67 20.70
N CYS A 47 29.21 16.40 20.64
CA CYS A 47 29.33 17.64 19.86
C CYS A 47 30.31 17.47 18.71
N VAL A 48 29.95 18.03 17.56
CA VAL A 48 30.80 18.06 16.38
C VAL A 48 31.01 19.51 15.94
N VAL A 49 32.26 19.83 15.59
CA VAL A 49 32.63 21.08 14.94
C VAL A 49 32.79 20.80 13.44
N PHE A 50 31.91 21.37 12.62
CA PHE A 50 31.98 21.31 11.17
C PHE A 50 32.96 22.36 10.65
N ARG A 51 33.91 21.95 9.80
CA ARG A 51 34.98 22.82 9.26
C ARG A 51 35.12 22.73 7.74
N GLN A 52 35.64 23.80 7.13
CA GLN A 52 35.86 23.91 5.68
C GLN A 52 37.31 23.56 5.27
N ALA A 53 38.29 23.88 6.10
CA ALA A 53 39.72 23.68 5.84
C ALA A 53 40.40 22.95 7.02
N GLU A 54 41.64 22.50 6.83
CA GLU A 54 42.41 21.81 7.87
C GLU A 54 42.86 22.73 9.02
N GLU A 55 42.76 24.05 8.83
CA GLU A 55 43.08 25.07 9.83
C GLU A 55 41.97 25.23 10.89
N GLY A 56 42.37 25.37 12.15
CA GLY A 56 41.44 25.44 13.28
C GLY A 56 40.67 26.77 13.35
N SER A 57 39.36 26.73 13.60
CA SER A 57 38.56 27.97 13.68
C SER A 57 38.56 28.63 15.06
N LYS A 58 38.19 29.93 15.13
CA LYS A 58 37.97 30.62 16.43
C LYS A 58 36.94 29.91 17.31
N LEU A 59 35.90 29.35 16.72
CA LEU A 59 34.87 28.58 17.43
C LEU A 59 35.44 27.27 17.97
N GLU A 60 36.24 26.58 17.16
CA GLU A 60 36.92 25.34 17.53
C GLU A 60 37.90 25.55 18.68
N LYS A 61 38.70 26.62 18.64
CA LYS A 61 39.59 27.01 19.74
C LYS A 61 38.82 27.26 21.03
N VAL A 62 37.72 28.01 20.96
CA VAL A 62 36.86 28.28 22.13
C VAL A 62 36.29 26.97 22.70
N MET A 63 35.87 26.05 21.84
CA MET A 63 35.36 24.75 22.27
C MET A 63 36.46 23.89 22.89
N TYR A 64 37.64 23.86 22.29
CA TYR A 64 38.82 23.15 22.80
C TYR A 64 39.26 23.69 24.16
N ASP A 65 39.35 25.01 24.33
CA ASP A 65 39.68 25.64 25.60
C ASP A 65 38.64 25.31 26.69
N LEU A 66 37.36 25.23 26.32
CA LEU A 66 36.29 24.85 27.23
C LEU A 66 36.28 23.35 27.53
N TRP A 67 36.73 22.50 26.60
CA TRP A 67 36.81 21.06 26.77
C TRP A 67 38.05 20.67 27.60
N GLN A 68 39.22 21.26 27.31
CA GLN A 68 40.46 21.01 28.05
C GLN A 68 40.43 21.53 29.49
N ALA A 69 39.83 22.71 29.72
CA ALA A 69 39.68 23.26 31.07
C ALA A 69 38.80 22.38 31.99
N LYS A 70 38.11 21.36 31.47
CA LYS A 70 37.14 20.52 32.20
C LYS A 70 37.65 19.16 32.65
N ASN A 71 38.87 18.74 32.30
CA ASN A 71 39.47 17.52 32.85
C ASN A 71 39.70 17.58 34.39
N LYS A 72 39.11 18.55 35.12
CA LYS A 72 39.28 18.75 36.57
C LYS A 72 38.00 19.05 37.40
N ALA A 73 36.78 19.07 36.84
CA ALA A 73 35.45 19.05 37.53
C ALA A 73 34.42 20.03 36.91
N GLY A 74 33.58 19.58 35.98
CA GLY A 74 32.43 20.36 35.51
C GLY A 74 31.36 19.50 34.83
N ASN A 75 30.16 20.06 34.62
CA ASN A 75 28.94 19.39 34.11
C ASN A 75 29.02 18.78 32.69
N PHE A 76 30.21 18.59 32.11
CA PHE A 76 30.39 18.13 30.73
C PHE A 76 31.47 17.05 30.58
N THR A 77 31.87 16.40 31.68
CA THR A 77 32.88 15.33 31.67
C THR A 77 32.49 14.13 30.81
N GLN A 78 31.19 13.91 30.59
CA GLN A 78 30.66 12.82 29.79
C GLN A 78 30.52 13.15 28.29
N TRP A 79 30.83 14.39 27.87
CA TRP A 79 30.59 14.86 26.52
C TRP A 79 31.76 14.53 25.58
N GLN A 80 31.47 13.92 24.45
CA GLN A 80 32.44 13.68 23.37
C GLN A 80 32.45 14.85 22.40
N VAL A 81 33.64 15.23 21.93
CA VAL A 81 33.82 16.38 21.03
C VAL A 81 34.80 16.02 19.93
N ASN A 82 34.37 16.16 18.67
CA ASN A 82 35.20 15.87 17.50
C ASN A 82 35.00 16.93 16.40
N ALA A 83 35.87 16.92 15.39
CA ALA A 83 35.69 17.70 14.17
C ALA A 83 35.17 16.83 13.02
N PHE A 84 34.45 17.43 12.08
CA PHE A 84 34.02 16.79 10.85
C PHE A 84 34.15 17.74 9.66
N ASN A 85 34.72 17.25 8.58
CA ASN A 85 34.85 18.00 7.33
C ASN A 85 33.85 17.47 6.28
N PRO A 86 32.73 18.17 6.03
CA PRO A 86 31.70 17.74 5.09
C PRO A 86 32.13 17.85 3.61
N TYR A 87 33.31 18.40 3.30
CA TYR A 87 33.88 18.39 1.95
C TYR A 87 34.75 17.16 1.67
N VAL A 88 35.30 16.55 2.72
CA VAL A 88 36.17 15.37 2.62
C VAL A 88 35.38 14.08 2.85
N SER A 89 34.43 14.12 3.78
CA SER A 89 33.58 12.97 4.13
C SER A 89 32.10 13.30 3.94
N LYS A 90 31.34 12.35 3.38
CA LYS A 90 29.90 12.52 3.12
C LYS A 90 29.12 12.60 4.44
N MET A 91 28.09 13.44 4.51
CA MET A 91 27.20 13.47 5.68
C MET A 91 26.43 12.13 5.83
N PRO A 92 26.14 11.69 7.07
CA PRO A 92 25.25 10.55 7.32
C PRO A 92 23.85 10.79 6.72
N PRO A 93 23.10 9.72 6.38
CA PRO A 93 21.70 9.82 5.95
C PRO A 93 20.85 10.55 7.00
N ASN A 94 19.87 11.36 6.57
CA ASN A 94 18.99 12.15 7.43
C ASN A 94 19.68 13.24 8.28
N ASN A 95 20.95 13.55 8.03
CA ASN A 95 21.64 14.67 8.64
C ASN A 95 22.08 15.69 7.59
N GLU A 96 21.57 16.91 7.72
CA GLU A 96 21.90 17.99 6.79
C GLU A 96 23.20 18.68 7.17
N ARG A 97 23.93 19.10 6.12
CA ARG A 97 25.12 19.93 6.26
C ARG A 97 24.70 21.31 6.80
N PRO A 98 25.44 21.91 7.75
CA PRO A 98 25.16 23.27 8.20
C PRO A 98 25.25 24.30 7.07
N ASP A 99 24.35 25.29 7.09
CA ASP A 99 24.29 26.37 6.09
C ASP A 99 25.56 27.24 6.04
N SER A 100 26.27 27.34 7.16
CA SER A 100 27.51 28.11 7.28
C SER A 100 28.56 27.33 8.04
N LEU A 101 29.83 27.51 7.66
CA LEU A 101 30.99 26.92 8.33
C LEU A 101 31.93 28.03 8.79
N PRO A 102 32.59 27.90 9.95
CA PRO A 102 32.53 26.79 10.89
C PRO A 102 31.23 26.78 11.70
N ALA A 103 30.66 25.58 11.94
CA ALA A 103 29.46 25.41 12.75
C ALA A 103 29.70 24.40 13.86
N MET A 104 29.06 24.61 15.02
CA MET A 104 29.08 23.65 16.12
C MET A 104 27.67 23.10 16.32
N ARG A 105 27.55 21.78 16.35
CA ARG A 105 26.28 21.08 16.60
C ARG A 105 26.47 20.03 17.67
N CYS A 106 25.57 19.97 18.62
CA CYS A 106 25.55 18.94 19.66
C CYS A 106 24.31 18.07 19.52
N TYR A 107 24.46 16.78 19.81
CA TYR A 107 23.44 15.76 19.74
C TYR A 107 23.20 15.19 21.13
N LEU A 108 21.92 15.08 21.49
CA LEU A 108 21.42 14.44 22.72
C LEU A 108 20.53 13.22 22.39
N GLY A 109 20.66 12.71 21.17
CA GLY A 109 19.81 11.71 20.53
C GLY A 109 19.96 11.81 19.00
N GLU A 110 19.58 10.76 18.29
CA GLU A 110 19.72 10.69 16.83
C GLU A 110 18.86 11.75 16.13
N THR A 111 17.64 11.96 16.64
CA THR A 111 16.73 13.03 16.19
C THR A 111 16.87 14.35 16.96
N SER A 112 17.77 14.43 17.95
CA SER A 112 17.88 15.56 18.88
C SER A 112 19.17 16.34 18.69
N SER A 113 19.23 17.14 17.62
CA SER A 113 20.39 18.00 17.31
C SER A 113 20.14 19.48 17.64
N TYR A 114 21.20 20.16 18.08
CA TYR A 114 21.19 21.56 18.50
C TYR A 114 22.39 22.29 17.90
N GLN A 115 22.14 23.25 17.01
CA GLN A 115 23.19 24.03 16.37
C GLN A 115 23.40 25.36 17.10
N TYR A 116 24.65 25.71 17.35
CA TYR A 116 25.01 26.99 17.95
C TYR A 116 24.92 28.12 16.92
N GLN A 117 24.09 29.14 17.20
CA GLN A 117 23.87 30.30 16.31
C GLN A 117 24.46 31.61 16.87
N GLY A 118 25.18 31.55 17.99
CA GLY A 118 25.71 32.75 18.68
C GLY A 118 27.09 33.19 18.20
N ARG A 119 27.55 34.36 18.69
CA ARG A 119 28.93 34.83 18.44
C ARG A 119 29.94 33.91 19.13
N HIS A 120 31.11 33.69 18.52
CA HIS A 120 32.17 32.79 19.01
C HIS A 120 32.95 33.37 20.23
N LYS A 121 32.22 33.74 21.30
CA LYS A 121 32.75 34.19 22.59
C LYS A 121 32.66 33.04 23.60
N LYS A 122 33.73 32.85 24.39
CA LYS A 122 33.83 31.77 25.39
C LYS A 122 32.68 31.77 26.41
N SER A 123 32.23 32.94 26.86
CA SER A 123 31.11 33.06 27.81
C SER A 123 29.79 32.54 27.22
N LEU A 124 29.45 32.94 26.00
CA LEU A 124 28.21 32.56 25.34
C LEU A 124 28.16 31.07 24.98
N VAL A 125 29.30 30.52 24.51
CA VAL A 125 29.40 29.08 24.21
C VAL A 125 29.27 28.26 25.51
N LYS A 126 29.90 28.70 26.61
CA LYS A 126 29.79 28.05 27.92
C LYS A 126 28.34 28.04 28.44
N GLU A 127 27.64 29.16 28.33
CA GLU A 127 26.24 29.29 28.75
C GLU A 127 25.31 28.40 27.91
N TRP A 128 25.48 28.39 26.59
CA TRP A 128 24.71 27.54 25.69
C TRP A 128 24.94 26.05 25.98
N LEU A 129 26.19 25.61 26.12
CA LEU A 129 26.50 24.25 26.54
C LEU A 129 25.84 23.95 27.90
N GLY A 130 25.92 24.86 28.86
CA GLY A 130 25.31 24.69 30.19
C GLY A 130 23.82 24.36 30.13
N ARG A 131 23.07 25.04 29.25
CA ARG A 131 21.66 24.74 29.01
C ARG A 131 21.46 23.34 28.45
N LEU A 132 22.28 22.92 27.49
CA LEU A 132 22.19 21.56 26.93
C LEU A 132 22.58 20.47 27.94
N ALA A 133 23.52 20.73 28.84
CA ALA A 133 23.87 19.81 29.93
C ALA A 133 22.72 19.64 30.91
N SER A 134 22.02 20.72 31.27
CA SER A 134 20.80 20.63 32.08
C SER A 134 19.70 19.83 31.38
N LEU A 135 19.48 20.07 30.08
CA LEU A 135 18.50 19.30 29.28
C LEU A 135 18.85 17.81 29.22
N PHE A 136 20.13 17.47 29.05
CA PHE A 136 20.58 16.09 29.06
C PHE A 136 20.37 15.43 30.42
N ALA A 137 20.70 16.12 31.52
CA ALA A 137 20.49 15.62 32.87
C ALA A 137 19.01 15.36 33.17
N GLU A 138 18.11 16.21 32.64
CA GLU A 138 16.66 16.00 32.76
C GLU A 138 16.19 14.78 31.96
N GLN A 139 16.73 14.55 30.75
CA GLN A 139 16.35 13.41 29.90
C GLN A 139 16.89 12.08 30.42
N SER A 140 18.03 12.09 31.12
CA SER A 140 18.72 10.90 31.63
C SER A 140 18.38 10.59 33.09
N ALA A 141 17.50 11.37 33.72
CA ALA A 141 17.03 11.11 35.08
C ALA A 141 16.31 9.76 35.17
N GLU A 142 16.60 9.00 36.22
CA GLU A 142 15.94 7.70 36.45
C GLU A 142 14.44 7.89 36.67
N VAL A 143 13.63 7.07 36.00
CA VAL A 143 12.18 7.15 36.07
C VAL A 143 11.69 6.47 37.35
N ASN A 144 11.06 7.25 38.22
CA ASN A 144 10.40 6.76 39.43
C ASN A 144 8.92 7.20 39.47
N GLN A 145 8.17 6.68 40.44
CA GLN A 145 6.74 6.96 40.59
C GLN A 145 6.46 8.47 40.78
N GLU A 146 7.31 9.19 41.51
CA GLU A 146 7.18 10.64 41.74
C GLU A 146 7.37 11.44 40.45
N ALA A 147 8.37 11.10 39.64
CA ALA A 147 8.63 11.74 38.35
C ALA A 147 7.47 11.54 37.38
N ILE A 148 6.86 10.35 37.38
CA ILE A 148 5.64 10.07 36.61
C ILE A 148 4.51 10.98 37.10
N GLU A 149 4.26 11.08 38.40
CA GLU A 149 3.19 11.94 38.94
C GLU A 149 3.40 13.43 38.61
N ILE A 150 4.63 13.91 38.66
CA ILE A 150 4.97 15.28 38.25
C ILE A 150 4.70 15.48 36.75
N ALA A 151 5.09 14.53 35.91
CA ALA A 151 4.82 14.60 34.47
C ALA A 151 3.33 14.55 34.16
N GLN A 152 2.56 13.73 34.89
CA GLN A 152 1.12 13.63 34.71
C GLN A 152 0.36 14.90 35.11
N ARG A 153 0.90 15.71 36.02
CA ARG A 153 0.32 17.01 36.40
C ARG A 153 0.69 18.13 35.44
N SER A 154 1.81 18.01 34.74
CA SER A 154 2.38 19.08 33.91
C SER A 154 2.12 18.92 32.42
N HIS A 155 1.82 17.71 31.95
CA HIS A 155 1.68 17.37 30.54
C HIS A 155 0.39 16.58 30.29
N ASP A 156 -0.21 16.77 29.12
CA ASP A 156 -1.44 16.09 28.72
C ASP A 156 -1.21 14.64 28.31
N ILE A 157 -0.05 14.37 27.71
CA ILE A 157 0.35 13.06 27.21
C ILE A 157 1.68 12.66 27.84
N LEU A 158 1.75 11.43 28.35
CA LEU A 158 2.97 10.81 28.85
C LEU A 158 3.28 9.53 28.05
N LEU A 159 4.45 9.49 27.44
CA LEU A 159 5.01 8.32 26.75
C LEU A 159 6.02 7.64 27.66
N LEU A 160 5.73 6.41 28.07
CA LEU A 160 6.59 5.60 28.92
C LEU A 160 7.11 4.40 28.14
N ALA A 161 8.38 4.42 27.74
CA ALA A 161 9.01 3.31 27.02
C ALA A 161 9.65 2.30 27.97
N PHE A 162 9.48 1.04 27.62
CA PHE A 162 10.16 -0.12 28.18
C PHE A 162 11.00 -0.74 27.05
N PRO A 163 12.21 -0.23 26.80
CA PRO A 163 13.07 -0.73 25.74
C PRO A 163 13.56 -2.16 25.99
N ASP A 164 13.87 -2.89 24.92
CA ASP A 164 14.66 -4.13 25.00
C ASP A 164 16.16 -3.79 24.98
N GLY A 165 17.01 -4.69 25.49
CA GLY A 165 18.46 -4.47 25.52
C GLY A 165 19.08 -4.12 24.16
N PRO A 166 18.78 -4.86 23.07
CA PRO A 166 19.42 -4.62 21.77
C PRO A 166 18.93 -3.38 21.00
N ARG A 167 17.66 -2.97 21.14
CA ARG A 167 17.04 -1.88 20.37
C ARG A 167 16.67 -0.66 21.21
N HIS A 168 17.15 -0.56 22.45
CA HIS A 168 16.83 0.56 23.34
C HIS A 168 17.02 1.93 22.70
N HIS A 169 18.13 2.16 22.00
CA HIS A 169 18.34 3.43 21.29
C HIS A 169 17.23 3.77 20.28
N GLN A 170 16.70 2.77 19.56
CA GLN A 170 15.65 2.99 18.55
C GLN A 170 14.33 3.38 19.20
N VAL A 171 13.95 2.68 20.27
CA VAL A 171 12.70 2.92 20.99
C VAL A 171 12.75 4.27 21.70
N GLU A 172 13.86 4.59 22.35
CA GLU A 172 14.08 5.88 23.01
C GLU A 172 14.03 7.02 22.00
N ASP A 173 14.77 6.92 20.90
CA ASP A 173 14.78 7.99 19.91
C ASP A 173 13.40 8.21 19.29
N MET A 174 12.64 7.14 19.06
CA MET A 174 11.25 7.21 18.63
C MET A 174 10.37 7.99 19.62
N ILE A 175 10.34 7.63 20.91
CA ILE A 175 9.44 8.28 21.87
C ILE A 175 9.82 9.74 22.12
N TYR A 176 11.11 10.06 22.20
CA TYR A 176 11.58 11.43 22.38
C TYR A 176 11.37 12.26 21.11
N GLY A 177 11.50 11.65 19.93
CA GLY A 177 11.14 12.27 18.66
C GLY A 177 9.67 12.64 18.60
N ILE A 178 8.77 11.73 18.97
CA ILE A 178 7.32 11.99 19.04
C ILE A 178 7.02 13.12 20.04
N ALA A 179 7.59 13.07 21.25
CA ALA A 179 7.33 14.08 22.27
C ALA A 179 7.86 15.48 21.91
N ARG A 180 8.82 15.60 21.00
CA ARG A 180 9.30 16.89 20.48
C ARG A 180 8.38 17.51 19.44
N GLU A 181 7.58 16.68 18.75
CA GLU A 181 6.63 17.13 17.73
C GLU A 181 5.27 17.51 18.31
N LEU A 182 4.97 17.05 19.53
CA LEU A 182 3.69 17.25 20.18
C LEU A 182 3.80 18.24 21.34
N ASP A 183 2.95 19.26 21.31
CA ASP A 183 2.79 20.17 22.45
C ASP A 183 2.24 19.42 23.66
N SER A 184 2.69 19.78 24.87
CA SER A 184 2.22 19.16 26.12
C SER A 184 2.43 17.63 26.20
N CYS A 185 3.49 17.10 25.57
CA CYS A 185 3.87 15.68 25.62
C CYS A 185 5.20 15.48 26.35
N LYS A 186 5.25 14.57 27.34
CA LYS A 186 6.49 14.16 28.02
C LYS A 186 6.84 12.72 27.66
N ALA A 187 8.11 12.45 27.35
CA ALA A 187 8.63 11.11 27.12
C ALA A 187 9.61 10.70 28.22
N MET A 188 9.56 9.42 28.61
CA MET A 188 10.38 8.80 29.64
C MET A 188 10.72 7.36 29.24
N ALA A 189 11.95 6.92 29.51
CA ALA A 189 12.40 5.55 29.24
C ALA A 189 12.78 4.83 30.55
N VAL A 190 12.17 3.66 30.79
CA VAL A 190 12.43 2.82 31.96
C VAL A 190 13.45 1.74 31.58
N HIS A 191 14.71 1.93 31.96
CA HIS A 191 15.77 0.98 31.65
C HIS A 191 15.64 -0.32 32.47
N LEU A 192 16.08 -1.44 31.88
CA LEU A 192 16.03 -2.78 32.49
C LEU A 192 16.78 -2.89 33.84
N ASN A 193 17.77 -2.03 34.05
CA ASN A 193 18.59 -2.03 35.28
C ASN A 193 18.04 -1.08 36.37
N SER A 194 16.92 -0.39 36.12
CA SER A 194 16.30 0.47 37.12
C SER A 194 15.64 -0.35 38.22
N ASN A 195 15.73 0.13 39.47
CA ASN A 195 15.10 -0.53 40.61
C ASN A 195 13.56 -0.50 40.53
N GLU A 196 12.99 0.43 39.75
CA GLU A 196 11.56 0.65 39.61
C GLU A 196 10.91 -0.17 38.49
N VAL A 197 11.72 -0.85 37.65
CA VAL A 197 11.23 -1.53 36.44
C VAL A 197 10.17 -2.60 36.74
N VAL A 198 10.33 -3.35 37.84
CA VAL A 198 9.39 -4.42 38.21
C VAL A 198 8.04 -3.84 38.64
N ALA A 199 8.06 -2.78 39.46
CA ALA A 199 6.86 -2.12 39.95
C ALA A 199 6.07 -1.46 38.82
N LEU A 200 6.75 -0.71 37.95
CA LEU A 200 6.12 -0.02 36.82
C LEU A 200 5.53 -1.00 35.79
N ARG A 201 6.20 -2.14 35.54
CA ARG A 201 5.67 -3.17 34.64
C ARG A 201 4.39 -3.79 35.15
N HIS A 202 4.34 -4.12 36.44
CA HIS A 202 3.12 -4.66 37.04
C HIS A 202 1.98 -3.64 37.00
N LYS A 203 2.27 -2.37 37.30
CA LYS A 203 1.30 -1.27 37.28
C LYS A 203 0.65 -1.07 35.91
N TYR A 204 1.44 -1.08 34.84
CA TYR A 204 0.96 -0.84 33.47
C TYR A 204 0.76 -2.12 32.64
N ALA A 205 0.71 -3.30 33.27
CA ALA A 205 0.52 -4.60 32.61
C ALA A 205 1.50 -4.87 31.44
N VAL A 206 2.76 -4.46 31.58
CA VAL A 206 3.79 -4.60 30.53
C VAL A 206 4.40 -6.00 30.55
N ASN A 207 3.88 -6.85 29.67
CA ASN A 207 4.21 -8.28 29.63
C ASN A 207 5.28 -8.66 28.59
N ARG A 208 5.61 -7.78 27.65
CA ARG A 208 6.58 -8.03 26.57
C ARG A 208 7.53 -6.84 26.42
N TYR A 209 8.65 -7.05 25.73
CA TYR A 209 9.57 -6.00 25.31
C TYR A 209 9.82 -6.05 23.79
N PRO A 210 10.09 -4.90 23.15
CA PRO A 210 9.91 -3.56 23.68
C PRO A 210 8.42 -3.26 23.84
N SER A 211 8.10 -2.34 24.75
CA SER A 211 6.74 -1.82 24.91
C SER A 211 6.75 -0.31 25.10
N VAL A 212 5.69 0.36 24.67
CA VAL A 212 5.47 1.78 24.96
C VAL A 212 4.07 1.93 25.53
N VAL A 213 3.96 2.61 26.67
CA VAL A 213 2.68 2.96 27.29
C VAL A 213 2.38 4.41 26.95
N VAL A 214 1.25 4.66 26.32
CA VAL A 214 0.73 6.01 26.05
C VAL A 214 -0.32 6.32 27.09
N ILE A 215 -0.12 7.36 27.87
CA ILE A 215 -1.02 7.76 28.96
C ILE A 215 -1.57 9.15 28.64
N HIS A 216 -2.90 9.27 28.65
CA HIS A 216 -3.63 10.53 28.51
C HIS A 216 -4.10 10.98 29.90
N ASN A 217 -3.61 12.12 30.37
CA ASN A 217 -3.86 12.60 31.75
C ASN A 217 -5.16 13.39 31.88
N LYS A 218 -5.67 13.95 30.77
CA LYS A 218 -6.99 14.57 30.74
C LYS A 218 -8.03 13.49 30.44
N VAL A 219 -9.02 13.34 31.34
CA VAL A 219 -10.22 12.54 31.07
C VAL A 219 -11.05 13.31 30.04
N ILE A 220 -10.93 12.93 28.77
CA ILE A 220 -11.72 13.52 27.71
C ILE A 220 -13.10 12.84 27.74
N ASN A 221 -14.04 13.39 28.50
CA ASN A 221 -15.40 12.88 28.70
C ASN A 221 -15.54 11.58 29.53
N SER A 222 -16.60 11.53 30.34
CA SER A 222 -16.88 10.54 31.38
C SER A 222 -17.20 9.12 30.90
N SER A 223 -17.26 8.89 29.59
CA SER A 223 -17.53 7.58 28.97
C SER A 223 -16.26 6.80 28.58
N ILE A 224 -15.07 7.36 28.77
CA ILE A 224 -13.81 6.73 28.34
C ILE A 224 -13.19 5.91 29.49
N HIS A 225 -13.25 4.58 29.38
CA HIS A 225 -12.78 3.64 30.40
C HIS A 225 -11.25 3.42 30.43
N GLU A 226 -10.51 3.83 29.40
CA GLU A 226 -9.06 3.57 29.30
C GLU A 226 -8.27 4.88 29.10
N THR A 227 -7.53 5.28 30.13
CA THR A 227 -6.61 6.43 30.15
C THR A 227 -5.20 6.08 29.68
N SER A 228 -4.89 4.79 29.52
CA SER A 228 -3.58 4.32 29.07
C SER A 228 -3.72 3.15 28.09
N GLN A 229 -2.91 3.15 27.03
CA GLN A 229 -2.78 2.05 26.07
C GLN A 229 -1.34 1.53 26.07
N VAL A 230 -1.19 0.21 26.05
CA VAL A 230 0.10 -0.46 25.94
C VAL A 230 0.29 -0.95 24.51
N PHE A 231 1.40 -0.57 23.89
CA PHE A 231 1.85 -1.05 22.59
C PHE A 231 3.00 -2.04 22.82
N THR A 232 2.95 -3.21 22.18
CA THR A 232 3.97 -4.24 22.40
C THR A 232 4.55 -4.80 21.09
N GLY A 233 5.83 -5.19 21.11
CA GLY A 233 6.43 -5.91 19.99
C GLY A 233 6.46 -5.10 18.68
N HIS A 234 5.68 -5.50 17.69
CA HIS A 234 5.61 -4.84 16.37
C HIS A 234 4.73 -3.59 16.36
N GLU A 235 3.89 -3.39 17.38
CA GLU A 235 3.07 -2.18 17.51
C GLU A 235 3.88 -0.98 18.03
N VAL A 236 5.10 -1.24 18.54
CA VAL A 236 6.06 -0.21 18.94
C VAL A 236 6.70 0.38 17.68
N ASP A 237 5.89 1.17 16.98
CA ASP A 237 6.24 1.83 15.74
C ASP A 237 5.81 3.30 15.79
N ARG A 238 6.64 4.18 15.20
CA ARG A 238 6.42 5.63 15.25
C ARG A 238 5.09 6.02 14.62
N HIS A 239 4.75 5.41 13.48
CA HIS A 239 3.53 5.73 12.73
C HIS A 239 2.30 5.29 13.52
N VAL A 240 2.30 4.06 14.04
CA VAL A 240 1.18 3.50 14.82
C VAL A 240 0.88 4.35 16.06
N ILE A 241 1.92 4.68 16.85
CA ILE A 241 1.75 5.48 18.08
C ILE A 241 1.26 6.89 17.76
N LYS A 242 1.77 7.53 16.69
CA LYS A 242 1.30 8.86 16.28
C LYS A 242 -0.17 8.86 15.88
N VAL A 243 -0.61 7.89 15.06
CA VAL A 243 -2.03 7.79 14.66
C VAL A 243 -2.93 7.62 15.88
N TYR A 244 -2.53 6.79 16.86
CA TYR A 244 -3.28 6.61 18.09
C TYR A 244 -3.40 7.93 18.89
N ILE A 245 -2.29 8.65 19.08
CA ILE A 245 -2.28 9.91 19.83
C ILE A 245 -3.14 10.97 19.13
N GLU A 246 -3.02 11.09 17.81
CA GLU A 246 -3.80 12.04 17.01
C GLU A 246 -5.29 11.75 17.13
N ALA A 247 -5.69 10.49 16.92
CA ALA A 247 -7.09 10.10 17.03
C ALA A 247 -7.63 10.31 18.45
N ARG A 248 -6.83 10.11 19.50
CA ARG A 248 -7.28 10.36 20.88
C ARG A 248 -7.38 11.84 21.23
N SER A 249 -6.53 12.67 20.63
CA SER A 249 -6.53 14.12 20.83
C SER A 249 -7.76 14.83 20.25
N ILE A 250 -8.52 14.17 19.36
CA ILE A 250 -9.79 14.70 18.79
C ILE A 250 -10.86 14.91 19.87
N GLY A 251 -10.80 14.11 20.94
CA GLY A 251 -11.68 14.28 22.09
C GLY A 251 -13.14 13.84 21.91
N VAL A 252 -13.39 12.95 20.95
CA VAL A 252 -14.69 12.30 20.76
C VAL A 252 -14.70 10.87 21.32
N PRO A 253 -15.87 10.31 21.66
CA PRO A 253 -15.97 8.94 22.18
C PRO A 253 -15.39 7.90 21.21
N TYR A 254 -14.63 6.96 21.75
CA TYR A 254 -14.20 5.76 21.05
C TYR A 254 -15.26 4.70 21.21
N LEU A 255 -15.88 4.30 20.10
CA LEU A 255 -17.07 3.48 20.14
C LEU A 255 -16.73 1.99 20.02
N ASN A 256 -17.09 1.24 21.05
CA ASN A 256 -17.35 -0.19 20.94
C ASN A 256 -18.79 -0.47 20.47
N PHE A 257 -19.10 -1.73 20.22
CA PHE A 257 -20.42 -2.13 19.70
C PHE A 257 -21.59 -1.64 20.57
N ASP A 258 -21.50 -1.85 21.88
CA ASP A 258 -22.57 -1.52 22.82
C ASP A 258 -22.75 0.00 22.97
N GLU A 259 -21.64 0.76 22.95
CA GLU A 259 -21.66 2.23 22.99
C GLU A 259 -22.29 2.83 21.74
N LEU A 260 -21.90 2.35 20.55
CA LEU A 260 -22.53 2.78 19.30
C LEU A 260 -24.02 2.43 19.29
N GLU A 261 -24.39 1.22 19.71
CA GLU A 261 -25.79 0.80 19.78
C GLU A 261 -26.59 1.69 20.73
N SER A 262 -26.02 2.08 21.88
CA SER A 262 -26.64 3.02 22.81
C SER A 262 -26.86 4.41 22.22
N MET A 263 -25.94 4.89 21.37
CA MET A 263 -26.04 6.20 20.73
C MET A 263 -27.07 6.25 19.61
N ILE A 264 -27.30 5.12 18.93
CA ILE A 264 -28.23 5.01 17.79
C ILE A 264 -29.60 4.42 18.16
N THR A 265 -29.81 4.02 19.41
CA THR A 265 -31.09 3.50 19.89
C THR A 265 -32.07 4.65 20.16
N ILE A 266 -33.21 4.63 19.45
CA ILE A 266 -34.27 5.62 19.58
C ILE A 266 -34.99 5.43 20.93
N SER A 267 -35.05 6.50 21.74
CA SER A 267 -35.82 6.49 22.99
C SER A 267 -37.31 6.30 22.69
N LYS A 268 -38.02 5.54 23.54
CA LYS A 268 -39.48 5.27 23.37
C LYS A 268 -40.36 6.53 23.50
N THR A 269 -39.78 7.71 23.70
CA THR A 269 -40.45 8.95 24.11
C THR A 269 -40.81 9.90 22.96
N GLY A 270 -40.56 9.53 21.70
CA GLY A 270 -40.96 10.35 20.55
C GLY A 270 -40.05 11.55 20.27
N GLU A 271 -38.83 11.56 20.82
CA GLU A 271 -37.79 12.53 20.50
C GLU A 271 -37.07 12.14 19.19
N GLU A 272 -36.79 13.12 18.31
CA GLU A 272 -36.00 12.91 17.10
C GLU A 272 -34.56 12.49 17.46
N MET A 273 -34.05 11.42 16.83
CA MET A 273 -32.68 10.96 17.06
C MET A 273 -31.68 12.01 16.55
N THR A 274 -30.76 12.44 17.40
CA THR A 274 -29.60 13.24 16.97
C THR A 274 -28.70 12.37 16.06
N PRO A 275 -28.40 12.80 14.82
CA PRO A 275 -27.51 12.07 13.94
C PRO A 275 -26.13 11.82 14.57
N VAL A 276 -25.53 10.67 14.28
CA VAL A 276 -24.21 10.29 14.80
C VAL A 276 -23.23 10.12 13.64
N LEU A 277 -22.22 10.97 13.56
CA LEU A 277 -21.17 10.92 12.55
C LEU A 277 -19.93 10.20 13.09
N VAL A 278 -19.67 9.01 12.56
CA VAL A 278 -18.61 8.11 13.05
C VAL A 278 -17.49 8.00 12.03
N CYS A 279 -16.25 8.23 12.48
CA CYS A 279 -15.04 8.04 11.70
C CYS A 279 -14.42 6.66 11.97
N PHE A 280 -14.31 5.86 10.92
CA PHE A 280 -13.67 4.56 10.93
C PHE A 280 -12.25 4.69 10.39
N TYR A 281 -11.26 4.30 11.19
CA TYR A 281 -9.86 4.45 10.82
C TYR A 281 -9.03 3.23 11.21
N ALA A 282 -7.85 3.14 10.59
CA ALA A 282 -6.81 2.18 10.96
C ALA A 282 -5.45 2.82 10.71
N HIS A 283 -4.42 2.43 11.48
CA HIS A 283 -3.08 3.00 11.32
C HIS A 283 -2.48 2.76 9.92
N TRP A 284 -2.89 1.73 9.20
CA TRP A 284 -2.42 1.43 7.84
C TRP A 284 -3.21 2.14 6.74
N GLY A 285 -4.23 2.95 7.10
CA GLY A 285 -5.03 3.73 6.14
C GLY A 285 -4.19 4.73 5.35
N LYS A 286 -4.58 4.96 4.09
CA LYS A 286 -3.90 5.93 3.22
C LYS A 286 -4.21 7.35 3.72
N ASP A 287 -3.17 8.18 3.85
CA ASP A 287 -3.28 9.58 4.30
C ASP A 287 -4.03 9.77 5.64
N VAL A 288 -3.98 8.75 6.52
CA VAL A 288 -4.76 8.70 7.77
C VAL A 288 -4.53 9.90 8.69
N HIS A 289 -3.28 10.39 8.81
CA HIS A 289 -2.94 11.57 9.60
C HIS A 289 -3.73 12.80 9.15
N THR A 290 -3.74 13.06 7.84
CA THR A 290 -4.42 14.22 7.28
C THR A 290 -5.93 14.09 7.37
N TYR A 291 -6.46 12.87 7.27
CA TYR A 291 -7.90 12.63 7.40
C TYR A 291 -8.39 12.82 8.84
N LEU A 292 -7.66 12.31 9.84
CA LEU A 292 -7.97 12.50 11.25
C LEU A 292 -7.88 13.98 11.64
N HIS A 293 -6.90 14.71 11.12
CA HIS A 293 -6.82 16.16 11.30
C HIS A 293 -8.04 16.88 10.71
N ALA A 294 -8.44 16.56 9.48
CA ALA A 294 -9.64 17.15 8.88
C ALA A 294 -10.92 16.83 9.69
N TYR A 295 -11.03 15.60 10.20
CA TYR A 295 -12.14 15.19 11.05
C TYR A 295 -12.15 15.98 12.37
N ASN A 296 -10.99 16.22 12.97
CA ASN A 296 -10.85 17.06 14.16
C ASN A 296 -11.34 18.49 13.92
N GLU A 297 -10.98 19.10 12.79
CA GLU A 297 -11.46 20.44 12.43
C GLU A 297 -12.98 20.48 12.28
N THR A 298 -13.58 19.45 11.67
CA THR A 298 -15.05 19.32 11.60
C THR A 298 -15.68 19.18 12.97
N VAL A 299 -15.14 18.33 13.84
CA VAL A 299 -15.61 18.18 15.22
C VAL A 299 -15.57 19.53 15.95
N ASN A 300 -14.45 20.24 15.87
CA ASN A 300 -14.25 21.52 16.54
C ASN A 300 -15.20 22.61 16.03
N SER A 301 -15.27 22.81 14.72
CA SER A 301 -16.17 23.81 14.10
C SER A 301 -17.62 23.51 14.46
N TYR A 302 -18.09 22.29 14.22
CA TYR A 302 -19.49 21.96 14.41
C TYR A 302 -19.91 21.99 15.88
N THR A 303 -19.00 21.65 16.79
CA THR A 303 -19.24 21.79 18.24
C THR A 303 -19.32 23.26 18.65
N GLN A 304 -18.46 24.12 18.11
CA GLN A 304 -18.49 25.58 18.38
C GLN A 304 -19.77 26.23 17.85
N ASP A 305 -20.19 25.81 16.65
CA ASP A 305 -21.36 26.30 15.92
C ASP A 305 -22.68 25.72 16.43
N GLY A 306 -22.64 24.71 17.31
CA GLY A 306 -23.83 24.11 17.92
C GLY A 306 -24.63 23.22 16.96
N VAL A 307 -23.97 22.61 15.98
CA VAL A 307 -24.59 21.66 15.05
C VAL A 307 -25.12 20.45 15.83
N LEU A 308 -26.36 20.04 15.57
CA LEU A 308 -26.99 18.89 16.23
C LEU A 308 -26.50 17.55 15.66
N VAL A 309 -25.21 17.25 15.82
CA VAL A 309 -24.59 15.98 15.42
C VAL A 309 -23.70 15.47 16.56
N LYS A 310 -23.81 14.19 16.88
CA LYS A 310 -22.88 13.50 17.79
C LYS A 310 -21.72 12.93 16.99
N PHE A 311 -20.52 12.91 17.56
CA PHE A 311 -19.32 12.40 16.91
C PHE A 311 -18.82 11.12 17.59
N GLY A 312 -18.08 10.31 16.84
CA GLY A 312 -17.45 9.10 17.39
C GLY A 312 -16.33 8.57 16.52
N LEU A 313 -15.43 7.81 17.13
CA LEU A 313 -14.30 7.17 16.47
C LEU A 313 -14.38 5.65 16.64
N VAL A 314 -14.06 4.93 15.56
CA VAL A 314 -13.94 3.48 15.56
C VAL A 314 -12.57 3.10 15.01
N ASP A 315 -11.74 2.51 15.86
CA ASP A 315 -10.47 1.90 15.46
C ASP A 315 -10.72 0.47 14.95
N LEU A 316 -10.53 0.27 13.64
CA LEU A 316 -10.76 -1.01 12.96
C LEU A 316 -9.77 -2.10 13.40
N VAL A 317 -8.68 -1.75 14.08
CA VAL A 317 -7.67 -2.70 14.57
C VAL A 317 -8.16 -3.39 15.85
N ARG A 318 -9.05 -2.75 16.62
CA ARG A 318 -9.53 -3.30 17.90
C ARG A 318 -10.57 -4.39 17.70
N GLU A 319 -10.44 -5.48 18.45
CA GLU A 319 -11.36 -6.63 18.41
C GLU A 319 -12.81 -6.22 18.72
N SER A 320 -13.01 -5.30 19.66
CA SER A 320 -14.31 -4.76 20.06
C SER A 320 -15.08 -4.07 18.92
N SER A 321 -14.35 -3.58 17.92
CA SER A 321 -14.87 -2.77 16.83
C SER A 321 -15.20 -3.59 15.59
N LYS A 322 -14.72 -4.84 15.50
CA LYS A 322 -15.02 -5.77 14.39
C LYS A 322 -16.51 -6.06 14.25
N LYS A 323 -17.23 -6.19 15.38
CA LYS A 323 -18.68 -6.40 15.38
C LYS A 323 -19.44 -5.23 14.73
N ILE A 324 -18.99 -4.00 14.96
CA ILE A 324 -19.59 -2.80 14.35
C ILE A 324 -19.46 -2.87 12.83
N ALA A 325 -18.25 -3.16 12.34
CA ALA A 325 -17.99 -3.22 10.90
C ALA A 325 -18.83 -4.30 10.22
N THR A 326 -18.93 -5.49 10.80
CA THR A 326 -19.76 -6.57 10.24
C THR A 326 -21.27 -6.29 10.26
N ARG A 327 -21.75 -5.47 11.21
CA ARG A 327 -23.18 -5.24 11.41
C ARG A 327 -23.72 -4.08 10.59
N TYR A 328 -22.97 -2.99 10.50
CA TYR A 328 -23.45 -1.72 9.94
C TYR A 328 -22.79 -1.34 8.61
N LEU A 329 -21.67 -1.97 8.22
CA LEU A 329 -20.93 -1.61 7.01
C LEU A 329 -21.09 -2.68 5.92
N LYS A 330 -21.27 -2.24 4.67
CA LYS A 330 -21.13 -3.12 3.48
C LYS A 330 -19.68 -3.13 3.00
N SER A 331 -19.26 -4.23 2.40
CA SER A 331 -17.89 -4.45 1.87
C SER A 331 -17.35 -3.31 0.99
N GLY A 332 -18.21 -2.66 0.19
CA GLY A 332 -17.81 -1.53 -0.66
C GLY A 332 -17.39 -0.25 0.10
N ALA A 333 -17.86 -0.03 1.32
CA ALA A 333 -17.48 1.14 2.12
C ALA A 333 -16.04 1.02 2.67
N MET A 334 -15.52 -0.20 2.79
CA MET A 334 -14.15 -0.47 3.27
C MET A 334 -13.08 -0.31 2.17
N LYS A 335 -13.46 0.04 0.94
CA LYS A 335 -12.54 0.23 -0.19
C LYS A 335 -11.50 1.34 0.07
N TYR A 336 -11.84 2.30 0.93
CA TYR A 336 -10.97 3.41 1.32
C TYR A 336 -10.99 3.53 2.84
N ILE A 337 -9.82 3.42 3.49
CA ILE A 337 -9.65 3.65 4.92
C ILE A 337 -8.66 4.78 5.11
N PRO A 338 -8.96 5.79 5.94
CA PRO A 338 -10.18 5.97 6.75
C PRO A 338 -11.43 6.43 5.96
N PHE A 339 -12.62 6.30 6.57
CA PHE A 339 -13.90 6.72 5.99
C PHE A 339 -14.92 7.16 7.06
N LEU A 340 -15.98 7.86 6.63
CA LEU A 340 -17.07 8.33 7.49
C LEU A 340 -18.37 7.56 7.26
N VAL A 341 -19.13 7.36 8.33
CA VAL A 341 -20.50 6.86 8.27
C VAL A 341 -21.40 7.70 9.16
N LEU A 342 -22.51 8.15 8.59
CA LEU A 342 -23.53 8.91 9.29
C LEU A 342 -24.70 7.98 9.64
N PHE A 343 -25.02 7.92 10.92
CA PHE A 343 -26.19 7.22 11.44
C PHE A 343 -27.31 8.23 11.67
N HIS A 344 -28.44 8.05 11.01
CA HIS A 344 -29.58 8.98 11.02
C HIS A 344 -30.90 8.22 10.92
N THR A 345 -31.99 8.77 11.48
CA THR A 345 -33.33 8.24 11.33
C THR A 345 -34.10 8.99 10.26
N ASP A 346 -34.61 8.28 9.24
CA ASP A 346 -35.43 8.90 8.21
C ASP A 346 -36.79 9.42 8.76
N SER A 347 -37.57 10.07 7.88
CA SER A 347 -38.90 10.60 8.20
C SER A 347 -39.90 9.52 8.68
N THR A 348 -39.59 8.23 8.52
CA THR A 348 -40.39 7.10 9.00
C THR A 348 -39.94 6.59 10.38
N GLY A 349 -38.89 7.20 10.95
CA GLY A 349 -38.29 6.82 12.24
C GLY A 349 -37.42 5.57 12.14
N LYS A 350 -36.87 5.27 10.96
CA LYS A 350 -36.05 4.09 10.71
C LYS A 350 -34.58 4.45 10.64
N LEU A 351 -33.75 3.69 11.36
CA LEU A 351 -32.30 3.93 11.39
C LEU A 351 -31.67 3.61 10.03
N GLN A 352 -30.82 4.50 9.55
CA GLN A 352 -30.02 4.38 8.35
C GLN A 352 -28.55 4.60 8.69
N ALA A 353 -27.67 3.82 8.06
CA ALA A 353 -26.21 3.99 8.12
C ALA A 353 -25.73 4.37 6.72
N ILE A 354 -25.33 5.63 6.55
CA ILE A 354 -25.00 6.23 5.25
C ILE A 354 -23.48 6.43 5.19
N PRO A 355 -22.75 5.64 4.39
CA PRO A 355 -21.33 5.90 4.17
C PRO A 355 -21.15 7.18 3.37
N LEU A 356 -20.26 8.06 3.84
CA LEU A 356 -19.96 9.33 3.18
C LEU A 356 -18.62 9.19 2.44
N HIS A 357 -18.66 9.25 1.12
CA HIS A 357 -17.47 9.20 0.26
C HIS A 357 -16.84 10.59 0.08
N VAL A 358 -16.44 11.18 1.21
CA VAL A 358 -15.71 12.45 1.24
C VAL A 358 -14.21 12.15 1.33
N GLY A 359 -13.40 12.71 0.43
CA GLY A 359 -11.96 12.44 0.38
C GLY A 359 -11.26 12.86 1.68
N ARG A 360 -11.54 14.07 2.18
CA ARG A 360 -11.12 14.53 3.51
C ARG A 360 -12.29 15.26 4.18
N PRO A 361 -12.66 14.92 5.41
CA PRO A 361 -13.90 15.38 6.03
C PRO A 361 -13.72 16.74 6.69
N PHE A 362 -13.43 17.77 5.92
CA PHE A 362 -13.37 19.14 6.42
C PHE A 362 -14.77 19.76 6.57
N PRO A 363 -14.94 20.79 7.42
CA PRO A 363 -16.26 21.34 7.76
C PRO A 363 -17.12 21.72 6.55
N TRP A 364 -16.53 22.31 5.50
CA TRP A 364 -17.25 22.73 4.29
C TRP A 364 -17.58 21.56 3.36
N VAL A 365 -16.69 20.57 3.23
CA VAL A 365 -16.95 19.34 2.44
C VAL A 365 -18.11 18.56 3.05
N MET A 366 -18.26 18.64 4.37
CA MET A 366 -19.33 17.99 5.13
C MET A 366 -20.66 18.74 5.08
N TYR A 367 -20.67 20.02 4.66
CA TYR A 367 -21.88 20.83 4.64
C TYR A 367 -22.91 20.34 3.61
N GLU A 368 -22.48 20.14 2.36
CA GLU A 368 -23.34 19.67 1.26
C GLU A 368 -24.03 18.32 1.58
N PRO A 369 -23.31 17.24 1.96
CA PRO A 369 -23.95 15.96 2.25
C PRO A 369 -24.87 15.98 3.48
N LEU A 370 -24.60 16.83 4.48
CA LEU A 370 -25.48 16.96 5.64
C LEU A 370 -26.73 17.79 5.32
N SER A 371 -26.58 18.84 4.51
CA SER A 371 -27.67 19.69 4.03
C SER A 371 -28.65 18.90 3.15
N GLU A 372 -28.14 18.07 2.23
CA GLU A 372 -28.97 17.17 1.41
C GLU A 372 -29.82 16.19 2.24
N LEU A 373 -29.32 15.80 3.42
CA LEU A 373 -30.01 14.93 4.35
C LEU A 373 -30.94 15.68 5.33
N GLY A 374 -31.08 17.01 5.18
CA GLY A 374 -31.92 17.83 6.05
C GLY A 374 -31.36 18.03 7.46
N ILE A 375 -30.07 17.71 7.68
CA ILE A 375 -29.38 17.92 8.95
C ILE A 375 -28.84 19.35 8.95
N GLY A 376 -29.64 20.27 9.49
CA GLY A 376 -29.32 21.70 9.50
C GLY A 376 -28.30 22.10 10.58
N VAL A 377 -27.41 23.04 10.23
CA VAL A 377 -26.59 23.81 11.18
C VAL A 377 -27.52 24.80 11.91
N ILE A 378 -27.56 24.76 13.25
CA ILE A 378 -28.42 25.66 14.03
C ILE A 378 -27.56 26.81 14.54
N GLU A 379 -27.82 28.02 14.03
CA GLU A 379 -27.18 29.23 14.55
C GLU A 379 -27.74 29.56 15.96
N ARG A 380 -26.89 30.07 16.86
CA ARG A 380 -27.19 30.38 18.29
C ARG A 380 -28.39 31.29 18.55
N ALA A 381 -29.03 31.85 17.52
CA ALA A 381 -30.18 32.74 17.62
C ALA A 381 -31.55 32.04 17.48
N GLY A 382 -31.62 30.71 17.36
CA GLY A 382 -32.89 29.98 17.28
C GLY A 382 -33.62 30.11 15.93
N ILE A 383 -32.96 30.65 14.92
CA ILE A 383 -33.45 30.72 13.54
C ILE A 383 -32.83 29.54 12.78
N ARG A 384 -33.67 28.59 12.30
CA ARG A 384 -33.22 27.56 11.35
C ARG A 384 -32.88 28.23 10.02
N LYS A 385 -31.61 28.55 9.80
CA LYS A 385 -31.07 28.97 8.50
C LYS A 385 -29.96 28.01 8.10
N TYR A 386 -30.03 27.50 6.87
CA TYR A 386 -28.93 26.83 6.21
C TYR A 386 -27.86 27.89 5.89
N ALA A 387 -27.01 28.20 6.87
CA ALA A 387 -25.88 29.08 6.66
C ALA A 387 -24.68 28.24 6.24
N GLU A 388 -24.12 28.54 5.06
CA GLU A 388 -22.73 28.18 4.76
C GLU A 388 -21.86 28.69 5.91
N PRO A 389 -21.04 27.85 6.57
CA PRO A 389 -20.26 28.26 7.75
C PRO A 389 -19.32 29.45 7.47
N TRP A 390 -19.07 29.77 6.20
CA TRP A 390 -18.20 30.84 5.77
C TRP A 390 -18.87 31.63 4.63
N GLY A 391 -19.71 32.60 4.99
CA GLY A 391 -20.21 33.55 4.01
C GLY A 391 -19.04 34.22 3.28
N THR A 392 -18.99 34.07 1.95
CA THR A 392 -18.14 34.76 0.94
C THR A 392 -16.93 34.05 0.33
N LEU A 393 -16.59 32.79 0.68
CA LEU A 393 -15.51 32.07 -0.01
C LEU A 393 -16.08 30.93 -0.89
N GLY A 394 -15.78 30.97 -2.18
CA GLY A 394 -16.21 29.94 -3.13
C GLY A 394 -15.37 28.66 -3.01
N PRO A 395 -15.90 27.48 -3.40
CA PRO A 395 -15.17 26.20 -3.37
C PRO A 395 -13.84 26.20 -4.17
N ASP A 396 -13.71 27.13 -5.11
CA ASP A 396 -12.57 27.36 -5.99
C ASP A 396 -11.36 28.05 -5.31
N GLN A 397 -11.54 28.57 -4.09
CA GLN A 397 -10.48 29.26 -3.36
C GLN A 397 -9.65 28.34 -2.44
N PHE A 398 -9.97 27.05 -2.43
CA PHE A 398 -9.28 26.02 -1.65
C PHE A 398 -8.41 25.16 -2.58
N CYS A 399 -7.21 24.78 -2.11
CA CYS A 399 -6.28 24.03 -2.95
C CYS A 399 -6.85 22.68 -3.42
N SER A 400 -6.46 22.25 -4.62
CA SER A 400 -6.73 20.91 -5.15
C SER A 400 -6.30 19.81 -4.17
N LEU A 401 -6.93 18.63 -4.22
CA LEU A 401 -6.57 17.46 -3.41
C LEU A 401 -5.07 17.07 -3.52
N GLN A 402 -4.43 17.50 -4.60
CA GLN A 402 -3.05 17.21 -4.98
C GLN A 402 -2.07 18.33 -4.59
N GLU A 403 -2.55 19.52 -4.22
CA GLU A 403 -1.74 20.69 -3.90
C GLU A 403 -1.97 21.12 -2.44
N GLY A 404 -0.97 20.92 -1.58
CA GLY A 404 -1.01 21.37 -0.18
C GLY A 404 -2.03 20.67 0.73
N PRO A 405 -2.19 21.15 1.98
CA PRO A 405 -3.23 20.66 2.88
C PRO A 405 -4.58 21.10 2.32
N ASN A 406 -5.27 20.18 1.62
CA ASN A 406 -6.64 20.36 1.14
C ASN A 406 -7.47 21.15 2.17
N GLY A 407 -8.05 22.29 1.78
CA GLY A 407 -8.76 23.17 2.72
C GLY A 407 -8.01 24.36 3.28
N THR A 408 -6.75 24.56 2.91
CA THR A 408 -6.11 25.87 3.05
C THR A 408 -6.46 26.77 1.87
N LEU A 409 -6.59 28.09 2.13
CA LEU A 409 -6.71 29.10 1.08
C LEU A 409 -5.52 28.99 0.11
N CYS A 410 -5.80 29.00 -1.19
CA CYS A 410 -4.77 29.01 -2.22
C CYS A 410 -3.86 30.24 -2.04
N THR A 411 -2.56 30.02 -1.80
CA THR A 411 -1.55 31.09 -1.81
C THR A 411 -0.87 31.15 -3.17
N VAL A 412 -0.44 32.35 -3.58
CA VAL A 412 0.13 32.66 -4.92
C VAL A 412 1.32 31.76 -5.30
N GLY A 413 2.00 31.13 -4.34
CA GLY A 413 3.13 30.23 -4.58
C GLY A 413 2.79 28.77 -4.93
N ASN A 414 1.54 28.35 -4.72
CA ASN A 414 1.11 26.95 -4.95
C ASN A 414 0.32 26.79 -6.26
N HIS A 415 0.04 27.87 -6.99
CA HIS A 415 -0.92 27.94 -8.08
C HIS A 415 -0.28 27.76 -9.47
N ASN A 416 0.43 26.65 -9.73
CA ASN A 416 1.06 26.51 -11.05
C ASN A 416 1.07 25.12 -11.71
N GLU A 417 0.45 24.07 -11.13
CA GLU A 417 0.50 22.74 -11.75
C GLU A 417 -0.86 22.10 -12.13
N THR A 418 -2.04 22.65 -11.78
CA THR A 418 -3.32 21.94 -12.03
C THR A 418 -4.54 22.76 -12.52
N ASP A 419 -4.35 23.82 -13.32
CA ASP A 419 -5.43 24.64 -13.92
C ASP A 419 -6.46 23.89 -14.80
N ASN A 420 -6.39 22.56 -14.94
CA ASN A 420 -7.28 21.76 -15.80
C ASN A 420 -7.98 20.56 -15.13
N ILE A 421 -8.04 20.48 -13.79
CA ILE A 421 -8.74 19.35 -13.12
C ILE A 421 -10.16 19.77 -12.71
N PRO A 422 -11.22 19.17 -13.26
CA PRO A 422 -12.59 19.49 -12.88
C PRO A 422 -12.89 19.04 -11.44
N TYR A 423 -13.55 19.91 -10.68
CA TYR A 423 -14.10 19.63 -9.35
C TYR A 423 -15.05 18.42 -9.38
N ILE A 424 -14.66 17.33 -8.70
CA ILE A 424 -15.52 16.14 -8.53
C ILE A 424 -16.45 16.41 -7.35
N ARG A 425 -17.76 16.54 -7.62
CA ARG A 425 -18.78 16.70 -6.57
C ARG A 425 -18.79 15.48 -5.64
N PRO A 426 -18.83 15.65 -4.31
CA PRO A 426 -19.09 14.56 -3.38
C PRO A 426 -20.42 13.88 -3.74
N ALA A 427 -20.41 12.58 -4.03
CA ALA A 427 -21.63 11.85 -4.33
C ALA A 427 -22.25 11.31 -3.02
N VAL A 428 -23.44 11.79 -2.67
CA VAL A 428 -24.28 11.13 -1.65
C VAL A 428 -24.97 9.93 -2.30
N MET A 429 -24.62 8.71 -1.88
CA MET A 429 -25.34 7.53 -2.34
C MET A 429 -26.72 7.44 -1.68
N LYS A 430 -27.71 6.95 -2.45
CA LYS A 430 -29.05 6.61 -1.92
C LYS A 430 -28.93 5.71 -0.67
N PRO A 431 -29.81 5.89 0.32
CA PRO A 431 -29.71 5.21 1.62
C PRO A 431 -29.62 3.70 1.46
N VAL A 432 -28.59 3.13 2.07
CA VAL A 432 -28.31 1.71 1.99
C VAL A 432 -28.93 1.01 3.21
N ARG A 433 -30.05 0.33 2.98
CA ARG A 433 -30.91 -0.42 3.92
C ARG A 433 -31.78 0.43 4.86
N VAL A 434 -33.08 0.23 4.69
CA VAL A 434 -34.19 0.59 5.57
C VAL A 434 -34.12 -0.48 6.71
N ILE A 435 -33.56 -0.20 7.91
CA ILE A 435 -33.37 -1.19 9.01
C ILE A 435 -34.67 -1.40 9.83
N ASP A 436 -35.43 -2.47 9.59
CA ASP A 436 -36.75 -2.66 10.24
C ASP A 436 -36.63 -2.70 11.77
N LYS A 437 -37.54 -2.00 12.46
CA LYS A 437 -37.71 -2.13 13.92
C LYS A 437 -37.86 -3.61 14.28
N PRO A 438 -37.27 -4.09 15.39
CA PRO A 438 -37.38 -5.49 15.78
C PRO A 438 -38.78 -5.70 16.37
N VAL A 439 -39.73 -6.14 15.54
CA VAL A 439 -40.71 -7.09 16.03
C VAL A 439 -39.97 -8.41 16.08
N ILE A 440 -39.91 -9.04 17.26
CA ILE A 440 -39.39 -10.39 17.45
C ILE A 440 -40.21 -11.32 16.56
N LYS A 441 -39.75 -11.51 15.34
CA LYS A 441 -39.99 -12.71 14.55
C LYS A 441 -38.62 -13.34 14.45
N GLU A 442 -38.56 -14.59 14.89
CA GLU A 442 -37.38 -15.43 14.89
C GLU A 442 -36.48 -15.11 13.71
N ALA A 443 -35.22 -14.81 14.02
CA ALA A 443 -34.21 -14.51 13.02
C ALA A 443 -34.28 -15.58 11.94
N ILE A 444 -34.75 -15.20 10.74
CA ILE A 444 -34.29 -15.87 9.54
C ILE A 444 -32.81 -15.56 9.54
N LYS A 445 -32.01 -16.50 10.06
CA LYS A 445 -30.56 -16.48 9.91
C LYS A 445 -30.34 -16.31 8.41
N GLU A 446 -29.87 -15.14 7.97
CA GLU A 446 -29.26 -15.01 6.66
C GLU A 446 -28.15 -16.07 6.66
N LYS A 447 -28.39 -17.16 5.94
CA LYS A 447 -27.41 -18.23 5.77
C LYS A 447 -26.19 -17.59 5.13
N LYS A 448 -25.02 -17.71 5.76
CA LYS A 448 -23.75 -17.26 5.16
C LYS A 448 -23.58 -17.97 3.82
N TRP A 449 -22.75 -17.43 2.90
CA TRP A 449 -22.46 -18.08 1.60
C TRP A 449 -22.18 -19.59 1.75
N HIS A 450 -21.42 -19.91 2.79
CA HIS A 450 -21.06 -21.27 3.15
C HIS A 450 -22.21 -22.14 3.70
N ASP A 451 -23.24 -21.54 4.32
CA ASP A 451 -24.46 -22.21 4.81
C ASP A 451 -25.48 -22.48 3.67
N ILE A 452 -25.40 -21.75 2.56
CA ILE A 452 -26.27 -21.91 1.39
C ILE A 452 -25.82 -23.08 0.51
N PHE A 453 -24.50 -23.28 0.38
CA PHE A 453 -23.89 -24.30 -0.49
C PHE A 453 -23.14 -25.41 0.25
N ASP A 454 -23.27 -25.47 1.57
CA ASP A 454 -22.68 -26.49 2.45
C ASP A 454 -21.13 -26.56 2.36
N THR A 455 -20.47 -25.47 1.96
CA THR A 455 -18.99 -25.39 1.93
C THR A 455 -18.39 -25.15 3.32
N ASP A 456 -19.15 -24.57 4.25
CA ASP A 456 -18.73 -24.35 5.66
C ASP A 456 -18.55 -25.68 6.38
N SER A 457 -19.28 -26.73 5.98
CA SER A 457 -19.18 -28.05 6.62
C SER A 457 -17.94 -28.82 6.14
N LEU A 458 -17.42 -28.50 4.95
CA LEU A 458 -16.16 -29.02 4.43
C LEU A 458 -14.95 -28.24 4.98
N GLU A 459 -15.01 -26.92 4.99
CA GLU A 459 -13.93 -26.08 5.53
C GLU A 459 -13.74 -26.29 7.03
N ARG A 460 -14.83 -26.47 7.81
CA ARG A 460 -14.74 -26.82 9.24
C ARG A 460 -14.12 -28.19 9.53
N LYS A 461 -14.01 -29.07 8.53
CA LYS A 461 -13.38 -30.39 8.66
C LYS A 461 -11.90 -30.39 8.25
N LEU A 462 -11.38 -29.28 7.73
CA LEU A 462 -9.97 -29.17 7.38
C LEU A 462 -9.11 -29.12 8.63
N ASP A 463 -7.94 -29.75 8.54
CA ASP A 463 -6.90 -29.56 9.54
C ASP A 463 -6.41 -28.11 9.53
N VAL A 464 -6.02 -27.61 10.71
CA VAL A 464 -5.62 -26.21 10.88
C VAL A 464 -4.16 -26.17 11.29
N HIS A 465 -3.34 -25.45 10.52
CA HIS A 465 -1.94 -25.20 10.83
C HIS A 465 -1.73 -23.71 11.12
N ALA A 466 -1.25 -23.39 12.32
CA ALA A 466 -1.04 -22.01 12.78
C ALA A 466 -2.31 -21.12 12.69
N GLY A 467 -3.50 -21.70 12.81
CA GLY A 467 -4.77 -20.96 12.71
C GLY A 467 -5.28 -20.74 11.29
N ILE A 468 -4.61 -21.33 10.28
CA ILE A 468 -4.99 -21.27 8.86
C ILE A 468 -5.41 -22.67 8.40
N PRO A 469 -6.55 -22.84 7.71
CA PRO A 469 -6.98 -24.14 7.19
C PRO A 469 -6.01 -24.70 6.15
N VAL A 470 -5.74 -26.01 6.23
CA VAL A 470 -4.84 -26.74 5.33
C VAL A 470 -5.65 -27.54 4.32
N VAL A 471 -5.33 -27.37 3.04
CA VAL A 471 -5.93 -28.08 1.91
C VAL A 471 -4.99 -29.19 1.46
N THR A 472 -5.57 -30.34 1.14
CA THR A 472 -4.89 -31.55 0.66
C THR A 472 -5.31 -31.86 -0.78
N LEU A 473 -4.65 -32.81 -1.44
CA LEU A 473 -5.02 -33.25 -2.79
C LEU A 473 -6.51 -33.66 -2.89
N ASP A 474 -7.06 -34.31 -1.85
CA ASP A 474 -8.43 -34.80 -1.84
C ASP A 474 -9.47 -33.67 -1.70
N THR A 475 -9.13 -32.61 -0.98
CA THR A 475 -10.02 -31.46 -0.74
C THR A 475 -9.84 -30.35 -1.77
N TRP A 476 -8.70 -30.31 -2.47
CA TRP A 476 -8.32 -29.30 -3.46
C TRP A 476 -9.41 -28.99 -4.48
N ALA A 477 -9.89 -30.01 -5.18
CA ALA A 477 -10.84 -29.81 -6.27
C ALA A 477 -12.18 -29.21 -5.76
N ASN A 478 -12.62 -29.56 -4.55
CA ASN A 478 -13.89 -29.06 -4.02
C ASN A 478 -13.77 -27.66 -3.40
N ILE A 479 -12.60 -27.30 -2.86
CA ILE A 479 -12.38 -26.06 -2.12
C ILE A 479 -11.81 -24.96 -3.02
N VAL A 480 -10.86 -25.30 -3.88
CA VAL A 480 -10.15 -24.35 -4.74
C VAL A 480 -10.78 -24.28 -6.13
N GLU A 481 -11.02 -25.43 -6.78
CA GLU A 481 -11.48 -25.48 -8.19
C GLU A 481 -13.00 -25.37 -8.36
N LYS A 482 -13.80 -26.03 -7.50
CA LYS A 482 -15.28 -25.98 -7.51
C LYS A 482 -15.83 -24.92 -6.57
N SER A 483 -15.06 -23.88 -6.29
CA SER A 483 -15.54 -22.69 -5.61
C SER A 483 -16.71 -22.06 -6.39
N HIS A 484 -17.95 -22.32 -5.99
CA HIS A 484 -19.14 -21.78 -6.66
C HIS A 484 -19.29 -20.29 -6.31
N ALA A 485 -19.11 -19.39 -7.27
CA ALA A 485 -19.80 -18.10 -7.22
C ALA A 485 -21.31 -18.37 -7.38
N PRO A 486 -22.20 -17.58 -6.76
CA PRO A 486 -23.63 -17.84 -6.81
C PRO A 486 -24.12 -17.99 -8.27
N ARG A 487 -24.87 -19.06 -8.56
CA ARG A 487 -25.85 -19.02 -9.65
C ARG A 487 -26.92 -18.04 -9.21
N HIS A 488 -26.90 -16.81 -9.70
CA HIS A 488 -28.07 -15.96 -9.55
C HIS A 488 -29.15 -16.43 -10.52
N VAL A 489 -30.23 -16.95 -9.93
CA VAL A 489 -31.52 -17.12 -10.59
C VAL A 489 -32.01 -15.71 -10.93
N PHE A 490 -32.09 -15.38 -12.23
CA PHE A 490 -32.88 -14.31 -12.84
C PHE A 490 -33.02 -12.98 -12.04
N TYR A 491 -32.16 -11.99 -12.32
CA TYR A 491 -32.48 -10.57 -12.06
C TYR A 491 -32.09 -9.67 -13.26
N PRO A 492 -32.84 -8.59 -13.53
CA PRO A 492 -32.69 -7.73 -14.71
C PRO A 492 -31.42 -6.86 -14.73
N ALA A 493 -31.02 -6.47 -15.94
CA ALA A 493 -29.80 -5.81 -16.46
C ALA A 493 -29.19 -4.70 -15.58
N GLY A 494 -29.98 -4.02 -14.74
CA GLY A 494 -29.49 -2.97 -13.83
C GLY A 494 -28.73 -3.45 -12.59
N LYS A 495 -28.75 -4.75 -12.26
CA LYS A 495 -28.11 -5.32 -11.04
C LYS A 495 -26.95 -6.29 -11.30
N TRP A 496 -26.38 -6.29 -12.51
CA TRP A 496 -25.27 -7.19 -12.87
C TRP A 496 -23.90 -6.72 -12.34
N ALA A 497 -23.87 -5.58 -11.63
CA ALA A 497 -22.64 -4.91 -11.16
C ALA A 497 -22.10 -5.40 -9.80
N GLY A 498 -22.53 -6.57 -9.28
CA GLY A 498 -22.27 -6.96 -7.89
C GLY A 498 -21.83 -8.40 -7.64
N GLU A 499 -21.36 -9.13 -8.65
CA GLU A 499 -20.93 -10.52 -8.46
C GLU A 499 -19.46 -10.60 -8.03
N VAL A 500 -19.22 -11.06 -6.80
CA VAL A 500 -17.87 -11.26 -6.28
C VAL A 500 -17.37 -12.64 -6.69
N ALA A 501 -16.27 -12.69 -7.45
CA ALA A 501 -15.63 -13.95 -7.78
C ALA A 501 -15.01 -14.58 -6.54
N LYS A 502 -15.21 -15.88 -6.34
CA LYS A 502 -14.52 -16.58 -5.26
C LYS A 502 -13.05 -16.75 -5.63
N VAL A 503 -12.18 -16.14 -4.83
CA VAL A 503 -10.73 -16.20 -4.99
C VAL A 503 -10.13 -16.84 -3.74
N SER A 504 -9.37 -17.91 -3.93
CA SER A 504 -8.67 -18.62 -2.86
C SER A 504 -7.18 -18.27 -2.89
N LEU A 505 -6.66 -17.61 -1.86
CA LEU A 505 -5.24 -17.46 -1.63
C LEU A 505 -4.68 -18.76 -1.04
N VAL A 506 -3.80 -19.43 -1.74
CA VAL A 506 -3.11 -20.63 -1.27
C VAL A 506 -1.64 -20.31 -1.04
N VAL A 507 -1.15 -20.61 0.16
CA VAL A 507 0.27 -20.53 0.48
C VAL A 507 0.84 -21.94 0.61
N PHE A 508 1.75 -22.27 -0.28
CA PHE A 508 2.49 -23.52 -0.29
C PHE A 508 3.69 -23.41 0.63
N ILE A 509 3.74 -24.29 1.63
CA ILE A 509 4.78 -24.33 2.66
C ILE A 509 5.43 -25.71 2.70
N MET A 510 6.58 -25.80 3.37
CA MET A 510 7.29 -27.05 3.62
C MET A 510 7.73 -27.11 5.08
N SER A 511 7.72 -28.31 5.68
CA SER A 511 8.30 -28.57 6.98
C SER A 511 9.77 -28.15 6.99
N ASP A 512 10.20 -27.50 8.06
CA ASP A 512 11.56 -26.96 8.25
C ASP A 512 12.01 -25.82 7.32
N CYS A 513 11.08 -25.17 6.62
CA CYS A 513 11.35 -23.97 5.84
C CYS A 513 11.60 -22.73 6.75
N GLY A 514 12.86 -22.27 6.81
CA GLY A 514 13.26 -21.08 7.58
C GLY A 514 12.54 -19.80 7.14
N ASN A 515 12.29 -19.63 5.83
CA ASN A 515 11.56 -18.47 5.32
C ASN A 515 10.07 -18.50 5.65
N CYS A 516 9.46 -19.69 5.67
CA CYS A 516 8.07 -19.90 6.03
C CYS A 516 7.84 -19.60 7.52
N ARG A 517 8.75 -20.07 8.40
CA ARG A 517 8.71 -19.73 9.84
C ARG A 517 8.79 -18.23 10.11
N ARG A 518 9.67 -17.50 9.40
CA ARG A 518 9.82 -16.05 9.56
C ARG A 518 8.56 -15.27 9.17
N ASN A 519 7.83 -15.74 8.16
CA ASN A 519 6.61 -15.08 7.66
C ASN A 519 5.31 -15.59 8.29
N ASN A 520 5.38 -16.50 9.28
CA ASN A 520 4.20 -17.11 9.87
C ASN A 520 3.21 -16.07 10.45
N GLN A 521 3.72 -15.02 11.10
CA GLN A 521 2.85 -13.95 11.61
C GLN A 521 2.19 -13.16 10.47
N THR A 522 2.96 -12.80 9.44
CA THR A 522 2.44 -12.10 8.25
C THR A 522 1.33 -12.91 7.58
N PHE A 523 1.46 -14.24 7.49
CA PHE A 523 0.41 -15.08 6.94
C PHE A 523 -0.86 -15.09 7.78
N LYS A 524 -0.77 -15.05 9.12
CA LYS A 524 -1.94 -14.94 10.00
C LYS A 524 -2.64 -13.60 9.82
N ASP A 525 -1.87 -12.52 9.70
CA ASP A 525 -2.41 -11.19 9.49
C ASP A 525 -3.13 -11.11 8.13
N ILE A 526 -2.53 -11.70 7.08
CA ILE A 526 -3.15 -11.83 5.76
C ILE A 526 -4.43 -12.67 5.84
N HIS A 527 -4.41 -13.81 6.52
CA HIS A 527 -5.60 -14.67 6.65
C HIS A 527 -6.75 -13.92 7.31
N THR A 528 -6.46 -13.21 8.39
CA THR A 528 -7.45 -12.40 9.12
C THR A 528 -8.03 -11.33 8.20
N ALA A 529 -7.18 -10.62 7.46
CA ALA A 529 -7.63 -9.58 6.54
C ALA A 529 -8.42 -10.12 5.34
N ILE A 530 -8.02 -11.26 4.76
CA ILE A 530 -8.73 -11.89 3.63
C ILE A 530 -10.13 -12.34 4.02
N SER A 531 -10.35 -12.73 5.28
CA SER A 531 -11.71 -13.06 5.77
C SER A 531 -12.69 -11.87 5.70
N HIS A 532 -12.18 -10.65 5.49
CA HIS A 532 -12.96 -9.43 5.31
C HIS A 532 -13.14 -9.03 3.83
N ILE A 533 -12.52 -9.76 2.89
CA ILE A 533 -12.70 -9.57 1.45
C ILE A 533 -13.80 -10.52 0.99
N ASP A 534 -14.88 -9.98 0.42
CA ASP A 534 -15.98 -10.80 -0.12
C ASP A 534 -15.44 -11.83 -1.12
N GLY A 535 -15.88 -13.08 -1.03
CA GLY A 535 -15.40 -14.17 -1.88
C GLY A 535 -13.93 -14.56 -1.68
N GLY A 536 -13.20 -13.90 -0.78
CA GLY A 536 -11.81 -14.21 -0.43
C GLY A 536 -11.71 -15.31 0.61
N ALA A 537 -10.83 -16.28 0.38
CA ALA A 537 -10.45 -17.28 1.37
C ALA A 537 -8.94 -17.52 1.34
N MET A 538 -8.35 -17.94 2.45
CA MET A 538 -6.92 -18.24 2.52
C MET A 538 -6.69 -19.65 3.07
N TYR A 539 -5.77 -20.38 2.45
CA TYR A 539 -5.45 -21.76 2.77
C TYR A 539 -3.94 -22.00 2.75
N TYR A 540 -3.52 -23.02 3.47
CA TYR A 540 -2.19 -23.60 3.36
C TYR A 540 -2.21 -24.91 2.59
N VAL A 541 -1.09 -25.20 1.94
CA VAL A 541 -0.77 -26.55 1.46
C VAL A 541 0.60 -26.92 1.99
N ASN A 542 0.68 -28.03 2.73
CA ASN A 542 1.95 -28.55 3.21
C ASN A 542 2.58 -29.47 2.17
N CYS A 543 3.52 -28.95 1.38
CA CYS A 543 4.17 -29.69 0.31
C CYS A 543 5.12 -30.80 0.79
N THR A 544 5.39 -30.91 2.10
CA THR A 544 6.11 -32.07 2.64
C THR A 544 5.24 -33.32 2.60
N GLU A 545 3.96 -33.15 2.91
CA GLU A 545 2.93 -34.18 2.95
C GLU A 545 2.25 -34.32 1.57
N GLU A 546 1.93 -33.18 0.94
CA GLU A 546 1.19 -33.08 -0.32
C GLU A 546 2.09 -32.92 -1.56
N ARG A 547 3.12 -33.76 -1.68
CA ARG A 547 4.14 -33.65 -2.75
C ARG A 547 3.54 -33.70 -4.16
N THR A 548 2.54 -34.55 -4.36
CA THR A 548 1.86 -34.75 -5.66
C THR A 548 1.05 -33.52 -6.05
N LEU A 549 0.34 -32.90 -5.10
CA LEU A 549 -0.38 -31.66 -5.32
C LEU A 549 0.58 -30.53 -5.69
N CYS A 550 1.66 -30.34 -4.92
CA CYS A 550 2.62 -29.27 -5.19
C CYS A 550 3.38 -29.47 -6.51
N SER A 551 3.66 -30.72 -6.90
CA SER A 551 4.23 -31.05 -8.21
C SER A 551 3.27 -30.72 -9.35
N LYS A 552 1.97 -31.08 -9.24
CA LYS A 552 0.92 -30.70 -10.21
C LYS A 552 0.74 -29.19 -10.29
N GLN A 553 0.88 -28.50 -9.16
CA GLN A 553 0.87 -27.05 -9.07
C GLN A 553 2.25 -26.43 -9.37
N HIS A 554 3.19 -27.16 -9.96
CA HIS A 554 4.50 -26.64 -10.38
C HIS A 554 5.20 -25.75 -9.34
N VAL A 555 5.07 -26.07 -8.05
CA VAL A 555 5.67 -25.29 -6.96
C VAL A 555 7.18 -25.55 -6.93
N ARG A 556 7.99 -24.51 -7.15
CA ARG A 556 9.46 -24.62 -7.28
C ARG A 556 10.24 -24.13 -6.05
N GLY A 557 9.60 -23.48 -5.09
CA GLY A 557 10.25 -22.91 -3.90
C GLY A 557 9.27 -22.69 -2.76
N PHE A 558 9.76 -22.30 -1.58
CA PHE A 558 8.93 -22.13 -0.39
C PHE A 558 9.29 -20.87 0.42
N PRO A 559 8.29 -20.09 0.90
CA PRO A 559 6.87 -20.23 0.59
C PRO A 559 6.56 -19.75 -0.84
N THR A 560 5.56 -20.37 -1.47
CA THR A 560 4.94 -19.84 -2.72
C THR A 560 3.52 -19.41 -2.39
N ILE A 561 3.11 -18.24 -2.87
CA ILE A 561 1.79 -17.67 -2.65
C ILE A 561 1.09 -17.57 -4.01
N ALA A 562 -0.12 -18.09 -4.11
CA ALA A 562 -0.90 -18.07 -5.35
C ALA A 562 -2.38 -17.85 -5.07
N ALA A 563 -3.06 -17.09 -5.93
CA ALA A 563 -4.49 -16.87 -5.88
C ALA A 563 -5.16 -17.71 -6.97
N TYR A 564 -6.27 -18.34 -6.64
CA TYR A 564 -7.05 -19.18 -7.54
C TYR A 564 -8.44 -18.61 -7.67
N ARG A 565 -8.79 -18.18 -8.89
CA ARG A 565 -10.10 -17.66 -9.24
C ARG A 565 -10.97 -18.78 -9.81
N GLY A 566 -12.05 -19.12 -9.11
CA GLY A 566 -12.92 -20.25 -9.47
C GLY A 566 -13.85 -19.94 -10.65
N LEU A 567 -13.79 -20.78 -11.69
CA LEU A 567 -14.63 -20.68 -12.91
C LEU A 567 -15.67 -21.78 -13.02
N GLY A 568 -15.78 -22.68 -12.04
CA GLY A 568 -16.67 -23.86 -12.10
C GLY A 568 -18.17 -23.56 -12.31
N TRP A 569 -18.59 -22.29 -12.16
CA TRP A 569 -19.96 -21.83 -12.36
C TRP A 569 -20.24 -21.30 -13.79
N LEU A 570 -19.20 -21.00 -14.58
CA LEU A 570 -19.28 -20.47 -15.97
C LEU A 570 -19.33 -21.56 -17.04
N GLU A 571 -19.44 -22.83 -16.67
CA GLU A 571 -19.49 -23.94 -17.63
C GLU A 571 -20.87 -24.00 -18.33
N THR A 572 -21.15 -23.03 -19.21
CA THR A 572 -22.30 -23.04 -20.13
C THR A 572 -21.95 -23.86 -21.35
N LYS A 573 -22.76 -24.89 -21.64
CA LYS A 573 -22.58 -25.77 -22.81
C LYS A 573 -22.56 -25.01 -24.14
N SER A 574 -23.16 -23.81 -24.19
CA SER A 574 -23.28 -22.95 -25.37
C SER A 574 -22.04 -22.12 -25.69
N CYS A 575 -21.17 -21.82 -24.73
CA CYS A 575 -20.05 -20.88 -24.92
C CYS A 575 -18.71 -21.56 -25.19
N MET A 576 -18.66 -22.90 -25.25
CA MET A 576 -17.42 -23.65 -25.53
C MET A 576 -17.73 -24.92 -26.31
N THR A 577 -16.83 -25.27 -27.23
CA THR A 577 -16.86 -26.58 -27.89
C THR A 577 -16.58 -27.71 -26.89
N GLU A 578 -16.95 -28.94 -27.23
CA GLU A 578 -16.67 -30.12 -26.41
C GLU A 578 -15.16 -30.34 -26.18
N LYS A 579 -14.36 -30.08 -27.22
CA LYS A 579 -12.90 -30.15 -27.17
C LYS A 579 -12.31 -29.15 -26.19
N SER A 580 -12.76 -27.90 -26.21
CA SER A 580 -12.27 -26.86 -25.29
C SER A 580 -12.75 -27.09 -23.87
N ARG A 581 -13.99 -27.57 -23.70
CA ARG A 581 -14.54 -27.94 -22.39
C ARG A 581 -13.75 -29.05 -21.71
N ALA A 582 -13.30 -30.06 -22.46
CA ALA A 582 -12.46 -31.14 -21.93
C ALA A 582 -11.07 -30.64 -21.43
N LYS A 583 -10.58 -29.52 -21.96
CA LYS A 583 -9.31 -28.88 -21.58
C LYS A 583 -9.49 -27.68 -20.64
N PHE A 584 -10.72 -27.33 -20.31
CA PHE A 584 -11.04 -26.13 -19.55
C PHE A 584 -10.59 -26.28 -18.09
N SER A 585 -9.66 -25.42 -17.67
CA SER A 585 -9.32 -25.31 -16.25
C SER A 585 -10.47 -24.66 -15.50
N LYS A 586 -10.95 -25.32 -14.45
CA LYS A 586 -12.02 -24.79 -13.59
C LYS A 586 -11.56 -23.69 -12.65
N SER A 587 -10.27 -23.33 -12.68
CA SER A 587 -9.74 -22.17 -11.98
C SER A 587 -8.63 -21.48 -12.78
N VAL A 588 -8.49 -20.17 -12.59
CA VAL A 588 -7.37 -19.38 -13.08
C VAL A 588 -6.43 -19.13 -11.90
N ARG A 589 -5.16 -19.51 -12.08
CA ARG A 589 -4.12 -19.30 -11.08
C ARG A 589 -3.34 -18.02 -11.39
N VAL A 590 -3.10 -17.22 -10.37
CA VAL A 590 -2.23 -16.04 -10.42
C VAL A 590 -1.23 -16.16 -9.27
N ASP A 591 0.07 -16.16 -9.55
CA ASP A 591 1.12 -16.29 -8.54
C ASP A 591 1.57 -14.92 -8.01
N TYR A 592 1.95 -14.85 -6.73
CA TYR A 592 2.44 -13.63 -6.07
C TYR A 592 3.96 -13.66 -5.94
N HIS A 593 4.60 -12.58 -6.40
CA HIS A 593 6.06 -12.45 -6.42
C HIS A 593 6.57 -11.16 -5.75
N GLY A 594 5.70 -10.46 -5.02
CA GLY A 594 6.09 -9.28 -4.25
C GLY A 594 6.78 -9.61 -2.93
N VAL A 595 7.17 -8.57 -2.20
CA VAL A 595 7.69 -8.73 -0.83
C VAL A 595 6.56 -9.21 0.08
N ILE A 596 6.77 -10.33 0.79
CA ILE A 596 5.79 -10.89 1.71
C ILE A 596 5.56 -9.91 2.89
N ARG A 597 4.58 -9.02 2.71
CA ARG A 597 4.07 -8.06 3.69
C ARG A 597 2.56 -8.03 3.57
N THR A 598 1.87 -7.88 4.70
CA THR A 598 0.40 -7.92 4.76
C THR A 598 -0.25 -7.00 3.73
N GLY A 599 0.11 -5.71 3.72
CA GLY A 599 -0.46 -4.75 2.78
C GLY A 599 -0.18 -5.07 1.31
N ALA A 600 1.02 -5.55 0.97
CA ALA A 600 1.41 -5.84 -0.41
C ALA A 600 0.68 -7.07 -0.98
N VAL A 601 0.48 -8.11 -0.17
CA VAL A 601 -0.28 -9.30 -0.59
C VAL A 601 -1.77 -8.98 -0.71
N LEU A 602 -2.33 -8.21 0.22
CA LEU A 602 -3.75 -7.83 0.19
C LEU A 602 -4.09 -6.91 -0.98
N ASP A 603 -3.22 -5.94 -1.31
CA ASP A 603 -3.39 -5.06 -2.46
C ASP A 603 -3.36 -5.82 -3.80
N TRP A 604 -2.46 -6.80 -3.93
CA TRP A 604 -2.44 -7.69 -5.09
C TRP A 604 -3.66 -8.61 -5.14
N PHE A 605 -4.04 -9.20 -4.00
CA PHE A 605 -5.16 -10.12 -3.92
C PHE A 605 -6.51 -9.45 -4.20
N SER A 606 -6.70 -8.20 -3.75
CA SER A 606 -7.93 -7.43 -3.99
C SER A 606 -8.15 -7.18 -5.48
N ARG A 607 -7.10 -6.86 -6.24
CA ARG A 607 -7.17 -6.74 -7.71
C ARG A 607 -7.58 -8.05 -8.38
N ILE A 608 -7.18 -9.19 -7.83
CA ILE A 608 -7.56 -10.50 -8.38
C ILE A 608 -9.00 -10.85 -8.01
N ALA A 609 -9.53 -10.30 -6.92
CA ALA A 609 -10.94 -10.45 -6.52
C ALA A 609 -11.90 -9.55 -7.32
N ASP A 610 -11.40 -8.52 -8.03
CA ASP A 610 -12.21 -7.63 -8.86
C ASP A 610 -12.89 -8.37 -10.04
N ASN A 611 -13.89 -7.73 -10.65
CA ASN A 611 -14.60 -8.29 -11.80
C ASN A 611 -13.69 -8.42 -13.03
N ALA A 612 -13.83 -9.51 -13.79
CA ALA A 612 -13.08 -9.67 -15.03
C ALA A 612 -13.49 -8.67 -16.13
N VAL A 613 -14.74 -8.21 -16.11
CA VAL A 613 -15.28 -7.24 -17.08
C VAL A 613 -15.67 -5.96 -16.33
N THR A 614 -15.13 -4.83 -16.78
CA THR A 614 -15.49 -3.51 -16.27
C THR A 614 -16.55 -2.87 -17.17
N ASN A 615 -17.76 -2.68 -16.63
CA ASN A 615 -18.83 -1.99 -17.35
C ASN A 615 -18.58 -0.47 -17.37
N LEU A 616 -18.49 0.12 -18.56
CA LEU A 616 -18.34 1.55 -18.76
C LEU A 616 -19.71 2.19 -19.07
N GLN A 617 -19.93 3.42 -18.58
CA GLN A 617 -21.14 4.17 -18.88
C GLN A 617 -21.17 4.60 -20.36
N SER A 618 -22.37 4.84 -20.90
CA SER A 618 -22.57 5.24 -22.30
C SER A 618 -21.76 6.49 -22.63
N GLY A 619 -20.90 6.43 -23.65
CA GLY A 619 -19.97 7.50 -24.05
C GLY A 619 -18.63 7.55 -23.31
N GLY A 620 -18.36 6.66 -22.36
CA GLY A 620 -17.04 6.54 -21.75
C GLY A 620 -15.97 6.07 -22.75
N GLN A 621 -14.72 6.46 -22.58
CA GLN A 621 -13.60 5.82 -23.28
C GLN A 621 -12.93 4.80 -22.34
N PRO A 622 -12.37 3.70 -22.87
CA PRO A 622 -11.51 2.83 -22.10
C PRO A 622 -10.37 3.65 -21.49
N PRO A 623 -9.98 3.40 -20.24
CA PRO A 623 -8.82 4.08 -19.63
C PRO A 623 -7.55 3.79 -20.44
N THR A 624 -6.55 4.65 -20.33
CA THR A 624 -5.23 4.39 -20.92
C THR A 624 -4.63 3.09 -20.38
N PHE A 625 -3.80 2.42 -21.20
CA PHE A 625 -3.12 1.18 -20.81
C PHE A 625 -2.35 1.38 -19.50
N LYS A 626 -2.59 0.49 -18.54
CA LYS A 626 -1.91 0.49 -17.25
C LYS A 626 -0.85 -0.61 -17.22
N GLU A 627 -1.18 -1.74 -16.59
CA GLU A 627 -0.27 -2.87 -16.37
C GLU A 627 -0.37 -3.90 -17.51
N LYS A 628 -1.57 -4.14 -18.05
CA LYS A 628 -1.77 -5.06 -19.18
C LYS A 628 -1.70 -4.32 -20.51
N ASP A 629 -1.24 -5.05 -21.51
CA ASP A 629 -0.91 -4.50 -22.83
C ASP A 629 -2.05 -4.65 -23.85
N ILE A 630 -3.15 -5.28 -23.44
CA ILE A 630 -4.30 -5.57 -24.29
C ILE A 630 -5.56 -5.16 -23.57
N GLN A 631 -6.43 -4.47 -24.30
CA GLN A 631 -7.78 -4.14 -23.88
C GLN A 631 -8.77 -4.82 -24.83
N LEU A 632 -9.72 -5.55 -24.26
CA LEU A 632 -10.86 -6.09 -24.97
C LEU A 632 -12.07 -5.20 -24.70
N ILE A 633 -12.71 -4.75 -25.76
CA ILE A 633 -13.82 -3.81 -25.70
C ILE A 633 -15.03 -4.45 -26.36
N ALA A 634 -16.06 -4.73 -25.57
CA ALA A 634 -17.30 -5.32 -26.05
C ALA A 634 -18.42 -4.27 -26.08
N MET A 635 -19.21 -4.28 -27.15
CA MET A 635 -20.47 -3.56 -27.22
C MET A 635 -21.60 -4.53 -26.89
N VAL A 636 -22.45 -4.13 -25.95
CA VAL A 636 -23.56 -4.93 -25.45
C VAL A 636 -24.88 -4.18 -25.60
N THR A 637 -25.92 -4.93 -25.93
CA THR A 637 -27.30 -4.45 -26.05
C THR A 637 -28.18 -5.20 -25.07
N ALA A 638 -29.11 -4.48 -24.45
CA ALA A 638 -30.06 -5.06 -23.50
C ALA A 638 -31.40 -5.34 -24.19
N SER A 639 -32.03 -6.48 -23.87
CA SER A 639 -33.34 -6.88 -24.38
C SER A 639 -34.21 -7.45 -23.25
N THR A 640 -35.52 -7.26 -23.36
CA THR A 640 -36.53 -7.87 -22.49
C THR A 640 -36.88 -9.31 -22.90
N THR A 641 -36.53 -9.70 -24.14
CA THR A 641 -36.78 -11.05 -24.67
C THR A 641 -35.48 -11.71 -25.12
N PRO A 642 -35.34 -13.04 -24.93
CA PRO A 642 -34.16 -13.76 -25.40
C PRO A 642 -34.12 -13.72 -26.94
N VAL A 643 -33.06 -13.12 -27.48
CA VAL A 643 -32.85 -13.05 -28.93
C VAL A 643 -32.16 -14.33 -29.37
N ALA A 644 -32.77 -15.06 -30.30
CA ALA A 644 -32.16 -16.24 -30.90
C ALA A 644 -30.99 -15.83 -31.82
N ARG A 645 -29.92 -16.63 -31.86
CA ARG A 645 -28.72 -16.39 -32.69
C ARG A 645 -27.95 -15.12 -32.34
N VAL A 646 -27.65 -14.89 -31.06
CA VAL A 646 -26.72 -13.83 -30.63
C VAL A 646 -25.85 -14.35 -29.49
N MET A 647 -24.61 -13.89 -29.41
CA MET A 647 -23.72 -14.21 -28.31
C MET A 647 -24.23 -13.55 -27.01
N GLY A 648 -24.50 -14.36 -25.99
CA GLY A 648 -24.87 -13.87 -24.67
C GLY A 648 -23.69 -13.27 -23.91
N TYR A 649 -23.96 -12.33 -23.02
CA TYR A 649 -22.95 -11.69 -22.16
C TYR A 649 -22.15 -12.70 -21.32
N GLU A 650 -22.74 -13.85 -20.98
CA GLU A 650 -22.08 -14.93 -20.28
C GLU A 650 -20.88 -15.51 -21.04
N CYS A 651 -20.92 -15.55 -22.38
CA CYS A 651 -19.81 -16.04 -23.19
C CYS A 651 -18.65 -15.03 -23.23
N LEU A 652 -18.95 -13.73 -23.31
CA LEU A 652 -17.94 -12.67 -23.15
C LEU A 652 -17.28 -12.74 -21.78
N ARG A 653 -18.07 -12.93 -20.72
CA ARG A 653 -17.53 -13.08 -19.37
C ARG A 653 -16.63 -14.29 -19.25
N LEU A 654 -17.05 -15.44 -19.77
CA LEU A 654 -16.21 -16.64 -19.81
C LEU A 654 -14.87 -16.37 -20.51
N MET A 655 -14.87 -15.67 -21.64
CA MET A 655 -13.64 -15.28 -22.34
C MET A 655 -12.74 -14.39 -21.46
N CYS A 656 -13.29 -13.34 -20.88
CA CYS A 656 -12.55 -12.40 -20.03
C CYS A 656 -12.01 -13.04 -18.76
N GLU A 657 -12.77 -13.97 -18.18
CA GLU A 657 -12.35 -14.75 -17.02
C GLU A 657 -11.21 -15.72 -17.39
N ARG A 658 -11.27 -16.38 -18.55
CA ARG A 658 -10.16 -17.22 -19.06
C ARG A 658 -8.90 -16.42 -19.34
N LEU A 659 -9.04 -15.15 -19.69
CA LEU A 659 -7.96 -14.24 -20.04
C LEU A 659 -7.66 -13.21 -18.93
N PHE A 660 -8.13 -13.45 -17.70
CA PHE A 660 -8.15 -12.44 -16.62
C PHE A 660 -6.79 -11.81 -16.31
N SER A 661 -5.71 -12.60 -16.33
CA SER A 661 -4.36 -12.10 -16.09
C SER A 661 -3.66 -11.54 -17.34
N ILE A 662 -4.29 -11.66 -18.51
CA ILE A 662 -3.68 -11.38 -19.82
C ILE A 662 -4.22 -10.06 -20.40
N ILE A 663 -5.53 -9.82 -20.25
CA ILE A 663 -6.22 -8.68 -20.85
C ILE A 663 -7.02 -7.89 -19.81
N ASP A 664 -7.26 -6.61 -20.09
CA ASP A 664 -8.30 -5.84 -19.42
C ASP A 664 -9.57 -5.84 -20.27
N CYS A 665 -10.69 -6.30 -19.72
CA CYS A 665 -11.95 -6.33 -20.44
C CYS A 665 -12.89 -5.21 -20.03
N PHE A 666 -13.50 -4.57 -21.03
CA PHE A 666 -14.49 -3.51 -20.89
C PHE A 666 -15.74 -3.83 -21.68
N SER A 667 -16.89 -3.37 -21.19
CA SER A 667 -18.17 -3.45 -21.92
C SER A 667 -18.90 -2.11 -21.95
N PHE A 668 -19.51 -1.81 -23.09
CA PHE A 668 -20.31 -0.61 -23.36
C PHE A 668 -21.76 -0.99 -23.63
N SER A 669 -22.69 -0.46 -22.84
CA SER A 669 -24.12 -0.62 -23.09
C SER A 669 -24.65 0.51 -23.95
N PHE A 670 -25.19 0.18 -25.12
CA PHE A 670 -26.01 1.12 -25.90
C PHE A 670 -27.47 0.94 -25.50
N SER A 671 -28.08 1.97 -24.92
CA SER A 671 -29.53 2.12 -24.85
C SER A 671 -29.89 3.42 -25.57
N ASP A 672 -30.71 3.34 -26.62
CA ASP A 672 -31.23 4.52 -27.35
C ASP A 672 -32.14 5.40 -26.48
N GLU A 673 -32.57 4.89 -25.33
CA GLU A 673 -33.24 5.66 -24.29
C GLU A 673 -32.40 5.62 -23.02
N GLY A 674 -32.10 6.80 -22.47
CA GLY A 674 -31.34 6.95 -21.24
C GLY A 674 -31.95 6.14 -20.10
N VAL A 675 -31.10 5.41 -19.38
CA VAL A 675 -31.42 4.51 -18.26
C VAL A 675 -32.00 3.17 -18.71
N LEU A 676 -31.20 2.11 -18.51
CA LEU A 676 -31.67 0.72 -18.51
C LEU A 676 -32.89 0.61 -17.58
N GLY A 677 -34.08 0.45 -18.17
CA GLY A 677 -35.29 0.15 -17.41
C GLY A 677 -35.08 -1.09 -16.57
N GLU A 678 -35.66 -1.13 -15.37
CA GLU A 678 -35.60 -2.25 -14.42
C GLU A 678 -36.13 -3.59 -14.99
N GLU A 679 -36.57 -3.64 -16.26
CA GLU A 679 -37.21 -4.79 -16.91
C GLU A 679 -36.35 -5.57 -17.92
N ALA A 680 -35.18 -5.08 -18.35
CA ALA A 680 -34.37 -5.81 -19.34
C ALA A 680 -33.73 -7.06 -18.72
N SER A 681 -33.99 -8.27 -19.24
CA SER A 681 -33.56 -9.54 -18.65
C SER A 681 -32.40 -10.24 -19.38
N HIS A 682 -32.04 -9.79 -20.59
CA HIS A 682 -31.00 -10.40 -21.41
C HIS A 682 -30.02 -9.36 -21.97
N MET A 683 -28.72 -9.66 -21.91
CA MET A 683 -27.66 -8.85 -22.53
C MET A 683 -27.00 -9.65 -23.65
N SER A 684 -26.97 -9.08 -24.84
CA SER A 684 -26.34 -9.63 -26.04
C SER A 684 -25.09 -8.84 -26.42
N VAL A 685 -24.07 -9.54 -26.89
CA VAL A 685 -22.83 -8.95 -27.40
C VAL A 685 -22.98 -8.74 -28.90
N THR A 686 -22.85 -7.51 -29.37
CA THR A 686 -22.99 -7.15 -30.79
C THR A 686 -21.66 -6.97 -31.49
N ARG A 687 -20.62 -6.52 -30.76
CA ARG A 687 -19.28 -6.29 -31.31
C ARG A 687 -18.23 -6.50 -30.24
N VAL A 688 -17.10 -7.10 -30.60
CA VAL A 688 -15.94 -7.25 -29.71
C VAL A 688 -14.69 -6.79 -30.45
N GLU A 689 -13.93 -5.91 -29.82
CA GLU A 689 -12.71 -5.34 -30.36
C GLU A 689 -11.53 -5.61 -29.44
N MET A 690 -10.36 -5.83 -30.03
CA MET A 690 -9.08 -5.91 -29.36
C MET A 690 -8.26 -4.66 -29.68
N LYS A 691 -7.73 -4.01 -28.64
CA LYS A 691 -6.72 -2.95 -28.75
C LYS A 691 -5.44 -3.37 -28.05
N ARG A 692 -4.31 -3.22 -28.72
CA ARG A 692 -2.98 -3.43 -28.15
C ARG A 692 -2.29 -2.10 -27.86
N ARG A 693 -1.35 -2.10 -26.90
CA ARG A 693 -0.59 -0.91 -26.50
C ARG A 693 0.19 -0.27 -27.67
N ASP A 694 0.65 -1.09 -28.62
CA ASP A 694 1.40 -0.67 -29.82
C ASP A 694 0.52 0.00 -30.89
N GLY A 695 -0.77 0.17 -30.64
CA GLY A 695 -1.71 0.83 -31.54
C GLY A 695 -2.43 -0.11 -32.51
N VAL A 696 -2.16 -1.42 -32.47
CA VAL A 696 -2.92 -2.40 -33.27
C VAL A 696 -4.36 -2.48 -32.75
N HIS A 697 -5.31 -2.36 -33.68
CA HIS A 697 -6.75 -2.45 -33.42
C HIS A 697 -7.39 -3.48 -34.34
N VAL A 698 -8.19 -4.38 -33.76
CA VAL A 698 -8.85 -5.46 -34.47
C VAL A 698 -10.29 -5.60 -34.01
N VAL A 699 -11.22 -5.73 -34.95
CA VAL A 699 -12.58 -6.19 -34.65
C VAL A 699 -12.56 -7.71 -34.67
N LEU A 700 -12.81 -8.35 -33.52
CA LEU A 700 -12.77 -9.81 -33.40
C LEU A 700 -14.07 -10.45 -33.89
N MET A 701 -15.19 -9.82 -33.55
CA MET A 701 -16.51 -10.19 -34.06
C MET A 701 -17.42 -8.96 -34.15
N GLU A 702 -18.33 -9.00 -35.10
CA GLU A 702 -19.41 -8.03 -35.26
C GLU A 702 -20.64 -8.76 -35.79
N GLN A 703 -21.81 -8.44 -35.24
CA GLN A 703 -23.04 -9.12 -35.57
C GLN A 703 -23.33 -9.04 -37.08
N GLY A 704 -23.58 -10.19 -37.71
CA GLY A 704 -23.84 -10.30 -39.14
C GLY A 704 -22.61 -10.26 -40.06
N ARG A 705 -21.39 -10.23 -39.51
CA ARG A 705 -20.14 -10.37 -40.27
C ARG A 705 -19.53 -11.76 -40.06
N SER A 706 -18.90 -12.32 -41.11
CA SER A 706 -18.25 -13.62 -41.00
C SER A 706 -16.93 -13.51 -40.23
N LEU A 707 -16.59 -14.55 -39.47
CA LEU A 707 -15.34 -14.59 -38.70
C LEU A 707 -14.10 -14.56 -39.60
N ALA A 708 -14.21 -15.11 -40.82
CA ALA A 708 -13.14 -15.02 -41.81
C ALA A 708 -12.87 -13.57 -42.24
N ASP A 709 -13.91 -12.74 -42.41
CA ASP A 709 -13.75 -11.32 -42.75
C ASP A 709 -13.16 -10.51 -41.59
N THR A 710 -13.53 -10.82 -40.34
CA THR A 710 -13.01 -10.07 -39.18
C THR A 710 -11.61 -10.51 -38.74
N LEU A 711 -11.26 -11.79 -38.88
CA LEU A 711 -10.01 -12.35 -38.36
C LEU A 711 -8.94 -12.65 -39.43
N GLU A 712 -9.31 -13.07 -40.63
CA GLU A 712 -8.36 -13.51 -41.67
C GLU A 712 -8.17 -12.50 -42.82
N ASN A 713 -9.10 -11.56 -43.02
CA ASN A 713 -9.01 -10.56 -44.08
C ASN A 713 -7.94 -9.49 -43.79
N THR A 714 -6.85 -9.51 -44.55
CA THR A 714 -5.68 -8.63 -44.39
C THR A 714 -5.94 -7.17 -44.78
N GLU A 715 -7.01 -6.86 -45.53
CA GLU A 715 -7.32 -5.48 -45.94
C GLU A 715 -7.97 -4.66 -44.81
N ASN A 716 -8.63 -5.34 -43.86
CA ASN A 716 -9.41 -4.72 -42.78
C ASN A 716 -8.72 -4.77 -41.41
N ASN A 717 -7.48 -5.28 -41.34
CA ASN A 717 -6.81 -5.58 -40.08
C ASN A 717 -5.31 -5.28 -40.12
N ASP A 718 -4.85 -4.42 -39.19
CA ASP A 718 -3.43 -4.06 -39.02
C ASP A 718 -2.55 -5.17 -38.43
N LEU A 719 -3.15 -6.32 -38.08
CA LEU A 719 -2.49 -7.42 -37.35
C LEU A 719 -1.44 -8.19 -38.18
N HIS A 720 -1.65 -8.33 -39.49
CA HIS A 720 -0.75 -9.08 -40.38
C HIS A 720 0.38 -8.22 -40.97
N ARG A 721 0.57 -6.99 -40.46
CA ARG A 721 1.73 -6.16 -40.80
C ARG A 721 3.07 -6.85 -40.48
N PHE A 722 3.08 -7.85 -39.58
CA PHE A 722 4.30 -8.31 -38.90
C PHE A 722 4.61 -9.81 -39.02
N HIS A 723 3.68 -10.62 -39.54
CA HIS A 723 3.90 -12.03 -39.85
C HIS A 723 2.89 -12.53 -40.88
N VAL A 724 3.20 -13.63 -41.57
CA VAL A 724 2.30 -14.24 -42.55
C VAL A 724 1.04 -14.73 -41.85
N SER A 725 -0.13 -14.43 -42.42
CA SER A 725 -1.39 -14.92 -41.88
C SER A 725 -1.37 -16.46 -41.81
N HIS A 726 -1.61 -16.98 -40.61
CA HIS A 726 -1.90 -18.38 -40.42
C HIS A 726 -3.43 -18.56 -40.45
N SER A 727 -3.90 -19.50 -41.28
CA SER A 727 -5.34 -19.74 -41.39
C SER A 727 -5.84 -20.53 -40.17
N TYR A 728 -6.88 -20.01 -39.53
CA TYR A 728 -7.68 -20.72 -38.54
C TYR A 728 -8.67 -21.69 -39.19
N LYS A 729 -8.61 -21.85 -40.53
CA LYS A 729 -9.48 -22.70 -41.35
C LYS A 729 -10.96 -22.37 -41.16
N LEU A 730 -11.26 -21.08 -41.06
CA LEU A 730 -12.63 -20.59 -40.95
C LEU A 730 -13.34 -20.72 -42.29
N ASN A 731 -14.63 -21.05 -42.27
CA ASN A 731 -15.45 -21.02 -43.48
C ASN A 731 -15.79 -19.56 -43.83
N GLU A 732 -15.68 -19.18 -45.10
CA GLU A 732 -15.83 -17.78 -45.57
C GLU A 732 -17.16 -17.13 -45.15
N THR A 733 -18.22 -17.93 -45.02
CA THR A 733 -19.58 -17.48 -44.67
C THR A 733 -19.97 -17.75 -43.22
N GLN A 734 -19.09 -18.34 -42.40
CA GLN A 734 -19.42 -18.70 -41.03
C GLN A 734 -19.54 -17.45 -40.14
N LEU A 735 -20.74 -17.26 -39.59
CA LEU A 735 -21.03 -16.21 -38.64
C LEU A 735 -20.68 -16.68 -37.20
N CYS A 736 -20.44 -15.73 -36.30
CA CYS A 736 -20.24 -16.04 -34.89
C CYS A 736 -21.51 -16.65 -34.26
N GLU A 737 -22.67 -16.22 -34.77
CA GLU A 737 -24.02 -16.57 -34.32
C GLU A 737 -24.45 -17.98 -34.72
N ASP A 738 -23.78 -18.58 -35.71
CA ASP A 738 -24.05 -19.95 -36.18
C ASP A 738 -23.56 -20.99 -35.16
N ASP A 739 -22.40 -20.74 -34.53
CA ASP A 739 -21.83 -21.56 -33.47
C ASP A 739 -21.05 -20.68 -32.48
N ILE A 740 -21.73 -20.30 -31.39
CA ILE A 740 -21.19 -19.44 -30.33
C ILE A 740 -19.99 -20.10 -29.65
N GLY A 741 -19.98 -21.42 -29.50
CA GLY A 741 -18.90 -22.15 -28.86
C GLY A 741 -17.63 -22.13 -29.68
N VAL A 742 -17.74 -22.34 -30.99
CA VAL A 742 -16.61 -22.21 -31.94
C VAL A 742 -16.14 -20.75 -31.99
N CYS A 743 -17.06 -19.79 -32.07
CA CYS A 743 -16.72 -18.37 -32.08
C CYS A 743 -15.91 -17.96 -30.84
N THR A 744 -16.41 -18.28 -29.64
CA THR A 744 -15.71 -17.99 -28.39
C THR A 744 -14.33 -18.64 -28.32
N ASP A 745 -14.20 -19.90 -28.75
CA ASP A 745 -12.92 -20.61 -28.74
C ASP A 745 -11.92 -20.01 -29.73
N VAL A 746 -12.35 -19.71 -30.95
CA VAL A 746 -11.52 -19.07 -31.99
C VAL A 746 -11.07 -17.69 -31.53
N ILE A 747 -11.96 -16.86 -30.99
CA ILE A 747 -11.58 -15.53 -30.50
C ILE A 747 -10.61 -15.63 -29.33
N THR A 748 -10.83 -16.57 -28.40
CA THR A 748 -9.91 -16.77 -27.27
C THR A 748 -8.54 -17.21 -27.74
N GLU A 749 -8.47 -18.16 -28.69
CA GLU A 749 -7.21 -18.61 -29.28
C GLU A 749 -6.52 -17.50 -30.06
N PHE A 750 -7.29 -16.72 -30.83
CA PHE A 750 -6.80 -15.59 -31.59
C PHE A 750 -6.16 -14.54 -30.69
N ILE A 751 -6.83 -14.15 -29.59
CA ILE A 751 -6.26 -13.21 -28.62
C ILE A 751 -4.97 -13.77 -28.03
N LEU A 752 -4.92 -15.07 -27.70
CA LEU A 752 -3.72 -15.69 -27.14
C LEU A 752 -2.55 -15.75 -28.13
N ASP A 753 -2.81 -16.05 -29.40
CA ASP A 753 -1.78 -16.09 -30.44
C ASP A 753 -1.26 -14.68 -30.75
N HIS A 754 -2.10 -13.67 -30.59
CA HIS A 754 -1.82 -12.28 -30.91
C HIS A 754 -1.65 -11.37 -29.67
N SER A 755 -1.49 -11.95 -28.48
CA SER A 755 -1.35 -11.19 -27.23
C SER A 755 0.07 -10.65 -27.02
N ARG A 756 1.04 -11.28 -27.66
CA ARG A 756 2.45 -10.98 -27.49
C ARG A 756 2.76 -9.61 -28.11
N LEU A 757 3.39 -8.74 -27.33
CA LEU A 757 4.06 -7.54 -27.83
C LEU A 757 5.50 -7.88 -28.24
N PRO A 758 6.09 -7.14 -29.20
CA PRO A 758 7.48 -7.34 -29.60
C PRO A 758 8.44 -7.11 -28.45
N ILE A 759 8.16 -6.10 -27.63
CA ILE A 759 8.81 -5.94 -26.34
C ILE A 759 7.78 -5.94 -25.22
N THR A 760 7.91 -6.91 -24.32
CA THR A 760 7.09 -6.97 -23.11
C THR A 760 7.85 -6.39 -21.92
N GLN A 761 7.16 -5.67 -21.03
CA GLN A 761 7.77 -5.32 -19.75
C GLN A 761 7.75 -6.56 -18.85
N LEU A 762 8.93 -7.06 -18.50
CA LEU A 762 9.07 -8.10 -17.51
C LEU A 762 8.70 -7.52 -16.14
N THR A 763 7.65 -8.08 -15.56
CA THR A 763 7.24 -7.84 -14.18
C THR A 763 7.35 -9.15 -13.42
N SER A 764 7.37 -9.03 -12.10
CA SER A 764 7.33 -10.20 -11.22
C SER A 764 6.12 -11.09 -11.52
N ASP A 765 4.99 -10.48 -11.90
CA ASP A 765 3.72 -11.17 -12.16
C ASP A 765 3.68 -11.81 -13.57
N THR A 766 4.34 -11.23 -14.58
CA THR A 766 4.35 -11.78 -15.95
C THR A 766 5.34 -12.93 -16.15
N PHE A 767 6.41 -13.01 -15.36
CA PHE A 767 7.45 -14.04 -15.54
C PHE A 767 7.07 -15.44 -15.03
N HIS A 768 6.08 -15.53 -14.14
CA HIS A 768 5.82 -16.75 -13.37
C HIS A 768 4.36 -17.18 -13.31
N THR A 769 3.42 -16.41 -13.86
CA THR A 769 2.09 -16.96 -14.13
C THR A 769 2.25 -18.11 -15.13
N SER A 770 1.72 -19.30 -14.82
CA SER A 770 1.78 -20.48 -15.70
C SER A 770 0.92 -20.33 -16.96
N THR A 771 0.68 -19.10 -17.40
CA THR A 771 -0.05 -18.83 -18.63
C THR A 771 0.83 -19.25 -19.79
N SER A 772 0.23 -19.91 -20.78
CA SER A 772 0.89 -20.37 -22.00
C SER A 772 1.33 -19.21 -22.90
N PHE A 773 1.69 -18.05 -22.34
CA PHE A 773 2.23 -16.90 -23.04
C PHE A 773 3.41 -17.32 -23.90
N PHE A 774 4.22 -18.25 -23.40
CA PHE A 774 5.26 -18.97 -24.13
C PHE A 774 4.71 -20.27 -24.72
N LYS A 775 3.66 -20.20 -25.54
CA LYS A 775 3.13 -21.32 -26.36
C LYS A 775 4.23 -22.05 -27.18
N ASP A 776 5.42 -21.46 -27.31
CA ASP A 776 6.64 -22.12 -27.74
C ASP A 776 7.68 -22.12 -26.60
N ASP A 777 7.80 -23.23 -25.89
CA ASP A 777 8.84 -23.49 -24.87
C ASP A 777 10.28 -23.52 -25.44
N LYS A 778 10.50 -22.98 -26.65
CA LYS A 778 11.74 -23.16 -27.44
C LYS A 778 12.38 -21.87 -27.93
N LEU A 779 11.71 -20.72 -27.83
CA LEU A 779 12.31 -19.46 -28.26
C LEU A 779 13.27 -18.92 -27.18
N PRO A 780 14.49 -18.48 -27.55
CA PRO A 780 15.38 -17.79 -26.62
C PRO A 780 14.73 -16.52 -26.08
N ILE A 781 15.14 -16.09 -24.89
CA ILE A 781 14.67 -14.86 -24.25
C ILE A 781 15.81 -13.86 -24.16
N LEU A 782 15.56 -12.64 -24.65
CA LEU A 782 16.41 -11.47 -24.50
C LEU A 782 15.83 -10.53 -23.45
N ILE A 783 16.55 -10.33 -22.34
CA ILE A 783 16.15 -9.43 -21.27
C ILE A 783 17.01 -8.17 -21.32
N ALA A 784 16.40 -7.04 -21.66
CA ALA A 784 16.99 -5.72 -21.62
C ALA A 784 16.81 -5.10 -20.22
N LEU A 785 17.89 -5.03 -19.45
CA LEU A 785 17.90 -4.36 -18.15
C LEU A 785 18.04 -2.85 -18.37
N GLY A 786 17.07 -2.06 -17.88
CA GLY A 786 17.09 -0.61 -18.04
C GLY A 786 16.56 0.13 -16.81
N TYR A 787 17.07 1.33 -16.58
CA TYR A 787 16.47 2.26 -15.61
C TYR A 787 15.17 2.82 -16.17
N LYS A 788 14.27 3.22 -15.27
CA LYS A 788 12.95 3.76 -15.62
C LYS A 788 12.99 4.81 -16.73
N GLU A 789 13.97 5.73 -16.74
CA GLU A 789 14.05 6.77 -17.79
C GLU A 789 14.35 6.22 -19.19
N ASN A 790 15.00 5.06 -19.28
CA ASN A 790 15.48 4.49 -20.53
C ASN A 790 14.47 3.53 -21.17
N ILE A 791 13.48 3.07 -20.41
CA ILE A 791 12.46 2.10 -20.86
C ILE A 791 11.08 2.74 -20.98
N THR A 792 10.96 4.06 -20.88
CA THR A 792 9.72 4.78 -21.19
C THR A 792 9.41 4.76 -22.68
N ASP A 793 8.15 4.94 -23.06
CA ASP A 793 7.71 4.93 -24.47
C ASP A 793 8.37 6.04 -25.30
N SER A 794 8.77 7.14 -24.67
CA SER A 794 9.49 8.24 -25.32
C SER A 794 11.00 8.02 -25.41
N ALA A 795 11.55 7.04 -24.68
CA ALA A 795 12.97 6.80 -24.65
C ALA A 795 13.48 6.26 -25.99
N VAL A 796 14.59 6.82 -26.45
CA VAL A 796 15.27 6.39 -27.68
C VAL A 796 15.66 4.91 -27.59
N PHE A 797 16.11 4.46 -26.41
CA PHE A 797 16.46 3.05 -26.18
C PHE A 797 15.27 2.11 -26.38
N ARG A 798 14.10 2.45 -25.82
CA ARG A 798 12.87 1.64 -25.99
C ARG A 798 12.48 1.55 -27.46
N LYS A 799 12.50 2.67 -28.19
CA LYS A 799 12.17 2.71 -29.64
C LYS A 799 13.10 1.85 -30.48
N ASN A 800 14.42 1.98 -30.28
CA ASN A 800 15.39 1.18 -31.01
C ASN A 800 15.28 -0.31 -30.67
N LEU A 801 15.06 -0.63 -29.39
CA LEU A 801 14.82 -2.01 -28.96
C LEU A 801 13.54 -2.54 -29.63
N GLU A 802 12.54 -1.69 -29.84
CA GLU A 802 11.25 -2.09 -30.40
C GLU A 802 11.42 -2.42 -31.87
N GLU A 803 12.11 -1.57 -32.63
CA GLU A 803 12.49 -1.83 -34.02
C GLU A 803 13.23 -3.17 -34.18
N VAL A 804 14.24 -3.43 -33.34
CA VAL A 804 14.98 -4.72 -33.37
C VAL A 804 14.09 -5.89 -32.94
N ALA A 805 13.26 -5.70 -31.92
CA ALA A 805 12.35 -6.73 -31.45
C ALA A 805 11.30 -7.08 -32.51
N TYR A 806 10.81 -6.11 -33.28
CA TYR A 806 9.93 -6.34 -34.42
C TYR A 806 10.62 -7.18 -35.50
N GLU A 807 11.89 -6.89 -35.83
CA GLU A 807 12.66 -7.69 -36.81
C GLU A 807 12.86 -9.14 -36.36
N MET A 808 13.04 -9.35 -35.04
CA MET A 808 13.38 -10.65 -34.47
C MET A 808 12.20 -11.40 -33.82
N TYR A 809 10.98 -10.87 -33.94
CA TYR A 809 9.81 -11.31 -33.17
C TYR A 809 9.43 -12.79 -33.33
N SER A 810 9.74 -13.39 -34.50
CA SER A 810 9.52 -14.82 -34.77
C SER A 810 10.64 -15.73 -34.27
N GLN A 811 11.73 -15.17 -33.75
CA GLN A 811 12.98 -15.87 -33.43
C GLN A 811 13.38 -15.75 -31.95
N ILE A 812 13.00 -14.67 -31.26
CA ILE A 812 13.38 -14.40 -29.87
C ILE A 812 12.26 -13.65 -29.14
N VAL A 813 12.14 -13.89 -27.83
CA VAL A 813 11.28 -13.09 -26.96
C VAL A 813 12.09 -11.92 -26.42
N VAL A 814 11.70 -10.68 -26.72
CA VAL A 814 12.35 -9.49 -26.14
C VAL A 814 11.54 -8.94 -24.98
N MET A 815 12.21 -8.64 -23.89
CA MET A 815 11.59 -8.07 -22.70
C MET A 815 12.47 -7.01 -22.04
N THR A 816 11.86 -6.05 -21.34
CA THR A 816 12.57 -5.04 -20.53
C THR A 816 12.36 -5.29 -19.05
N LEU A 817 13.38 -5.08 -18.21
CA LEU A 817 13.27 -5.12 -16.75
C LEU A 817 13.68 -3.77 -16.15
N ASP A 818 12.77 -3.15 -15.39
CA ASP A 818 13.04 -1.90 -14.66
C ASP A 818 13.94 -2.18 -13.46
N VAL A 819 15.21 -1.82 -13.57
CA VAL A 819 16.21 -2.02 -12.52
C VAL A 819 15.92 -1.16 -11.28
N SER A 820 15.28 0.00 -11.45
CA SER A 820 14.89 0.87 -10.33
C SER A 820 13.79 0.24 -9.50
N LYS A 821 12.83 -0.44 -10.14
CA LYS A 821 11.69 -1.08 -9.48
C LYS A 821 12.04 -2.47 -8.94
N TYR A 822 12.88 -3.23 -9.65
CA TYR A 822 13.18 -4.63 -9.35
C TYR A 822 14.67 -4.90 -9.17
N SER A 823 15.37 -4.05 -8.41
CA SER A 823 16.83 -4.11 -8.24
C SER A 823 17.35 -5.47 -7.77
N VAL A 824 16.70 -6.07 -6.76
CA VAL A 824 17.07 -7.40 -6.22
C VAL A 824 16.94 -8.50 -7.27
N TRP A 825 15.94 -8.41 -8.15
CA TRP A 825 15.74 -9.40 -9.19
C TRP A 825 16.68 -9.17 -10.37
N ALA A 826 16.86 -7.92 -10.78
CA ALA A 826 17.83 -7.52 -11.79
C ALA A 826 19.25 -8.03 -11.45
N THR A 827 19.65 -8.01 -10.17
CA THR A 827 20.95 -8.54 -9.75
C THR A 827 21.14 -10.04 -9.97
N GLN A 828 20.06 -10.82 -10.09
CA GLN A 828 20.16 -12.26 -10.36
C GLN A 828 20.48 -12.57 -11.84
N PHE A 829 20.23 -11.61 -12.74
CA PHE A 829 20.57 -11.73 -14.16
C PHE A 829 21.99 -11.23 -14.46
N VAL A 830 22.65 -10.57 -13.49
CA VAL A 830 24.03 -10.10 -13.65
C VAL A 830 24.98 -11.25 -13.32
N PRO A 831 25.88 -11.65 -14.23
CA PRO A 831 26.82 -12.76 -13.98
C PRO A 831 27.67 -12.54 -12.72
N HIS A 832 27.94 -13.61 -11.97
CA HIS A 832 28.68 -13.62 -10.69
C HIS A 832 30.06 -12.93 -10.75
N LEU A 833 30.61 -12.70 -11.95
CA LEU A 833 31.95 -12.13 -12.16
C LEU A 833 31.92 -10.66 -12.65
N TYR A 834 30.75 -10.06 -12.86
CA TYR A 834 30.63 -8.71 -13.42
C TYR A 834 31.22 -7.60 -12.52
N GLY A 835 31.42 -7.88 -11.22
CA GLY A 835 32.08 -6.99 -10.26
C GLY A 835 33.60 -7.13 -10.14
N HIS A 836 34.23 -8.05 -10.87
CA HIS A 836 35.65 -8.40 -10.71
C HIS A 836 36.47 -8.24 -11.99
N THR A 837 36.34 -7.12 -12.72
CA THR A 837 37.36 -6.79 -13.73
C THR A 837 37.54 -5.28 -13.89
N ARG A 838 38.82 -4.90 -13.90
CA ARG A 838 39.42 -3.56 -14.01
C ARG A 838 38.64 -2.54 -14.84
N VAL A 839 38.47 -1.36 -14.26
CA VAL A 839 38.17 -0.10 -14.96
C VAL A 839 39.21 0.11 -16.08
N TYR A 840 38.78 0.06 -17.34
CA TYR A 840 39.51 0.64 -18.46
C TYR A 840 39.00 2.07 -18.69
N PRO A 841 39.87 3.09 -18.71
CA PRO A 841 39.45 4.49 -18.81
C PRO A 841 39.33 4.90 -20.27
N PHE A 842 38.37 4.35 -21.02
CA PHE A 842 37.96 4.87 -22.32
C PHE A 842 36.57 4.30 -22.63
N LEU A 843 35.51 5.02 -22.24
CA LEU A 843 34.13 4.94 -22.77
C LEU A 843 33.24 5.83 -21.87
N HIS A 844 33.51 7.14 -21.87
CA HIS A 844 32.47 8.14 -21.61
C HIS A 844 31.87 8.46 -22.99
N ASP A 845 30.70 7.89 -23.32
CA ASP A 845 29.72 8.35 -24.34
C ASP A 845 28.90 7.26 -25.06
N VAL A 846 28.83 6.02 -24.57
CA VAL A 846 27.81 5.07 -25.06
C VAL A 846 27.10 4.45 -23.87
N GLY A 847 25.77 4.58 -23.85
CA GLY A 847 24.89 4.03 -22.83
C GLY A 847 25.23 2.56 -22.54
N GLN A 848 25.32 2.21 -21.26
CA GLN A 848 25.69 0.87 -20.83
C GLN A 848 24.66 -0.16 -21.32
N ILE A 849 25.06 -0.92 -22.33
CA ILE A 849 24.35 -2.08 -22.86
C ILE A 849 24.81 -3.30 -22.06
N ALA A 850 23.89 -3.95 -21.36
CA ALA A 850 24.06 -5.33 -20.91
C ALA A 850 23.17 -6.22 -21.79
N LEU A 851 23.77 -6.93 -22.75
CA LEU A 851 23.12 -7.99 -23.52
C LEU A 851 23.44 -9.31 -22.83
N SER A 852 22.45 -9.93 -22.17
CA SER A 852 22.56 -11.32 -21.73
C SER A 852 21.60 -12.19 -22.54
N THR A 853 22.14 -13.07 -23.37
CA THR A 853 21.41 -14.20 -23.94
C THR A 853 21.25 -15.25 -22.84
N VAL A 854 20.03 -15.46 -22.34
CA VAL A 854 19.76 -16.60 -21.45
C VAL A 854 19.57 -17.83 -22.34
N GLN A 855 20.66 -18.55 -22.61
CA GLN A 855 20.55 -19.94 -22.99
C GLN A 855 20.08 -20.72 -21.76
N THR A 856 19.10 -21.59 -21.96
CA THR A 856 18.49 -22.51 -20.99
C THR A 856 19.54 -23.31 -20.21
N ALA A 857 20.01 -22.75 -19.09
CA ALA A 857 21.01 -23.35 -18.20
C ALA A 857 20.47 -23.57 -16.78
N ALA A 858 19.22 -24.02 -16.65
CA ALA A 858 18.65 -24.51 -15.40
C ALA A 858 18.12 -25.95 -15.50
N VAL A 859 18.55 -26.71 -16.52
CA VAL A 859 18.12 -28.10 -16.77
C VAL A 859 19.26 -29.12 -16.56
N GLU A 860 20.51 -28.71 -16.28
CA GLU A 860 21.66 -29.63 -16.22
C GLU A 860 22.29 -29.88 -14.84
N GLU A 861 21.71 -29.42 -13.73
CA GLU A 861 22.23 -29.77 -12.38
C GLU A 861 21.50 -30.93 -11.69
N ALA A 862 20.65 -31.66 -12.42
CA ALA A 862 19.95 -32.86 -11.94
C ALA A 862 20.31 -34.16 -12.70
N LEU A 863 21.44 -34.18 -13.43
CA LEU A 863 21.96 -35.39 -14.10
C LEU A 863 23.27 -35.92 -13.49
N PHE A 864 23.64 -35.47 -12.29
CA PHE A 864 24.81 -35.99 -11.55
C PHE A 864 24.40 -36.75 -10.29
N GLN A 865 23.64 -37.83 -10.46
CA GLN A 865 23.78 -39.06 -9.68
C GLN A 865 23.02 -40.21 -10.39
N GLU A 866 23.76 -41.26 -10.71
CA GLU A 866 23.35 -42.55 -11.33
C GLU A 866 23.13 -42.60 -12.85
N LYS A 867 24.22 -42.81 -13.60
CA LYS A 867 24.41 -44.08 -14.34
C LYS A 867 25.87 -44.32 -14.73
N VAL A 868 26.42 -45.32 -14.07
CA VAL A 868 27.53 -46.15 -14.55
C VAL A 868 27.08 -46.89 -15.82
N VAL A 869 28.05 -47.18 -16.70
CA VAL A 869 28.09 -48.28 -17.70
C VAL A 869 27.96 -47.88 -19.18
N ALA A 870 29.08 -48.14 -19.87
CA ALA A 870 29.29 -48.58 -21.25
C ALA A 870 29.48 -47.56 -22.38
N ASP A 871 30.71 -47.64 -22.89
CA ASP A 871 31.29 -47.29 -24.21
C ASP A 871 31.33 -45.84 -24.69
#